data_AF-A0AAV6AC71-F1
#
_entry.id   AF-A0AAV6AC71-F1
#
_cell.length_a   1.000
_cell.length_b   1.000
_cell.length_c   1.000
_cell.angle_alpha   90.00
_cell.angle_beta   90.00
_cell.angle_gamma   90.00
#
_symmetry.space_group_name_H-M   'P 1'
#
loop_
_entity.id
_entity.type
_entity.pdbx_description
1 polymer ?
#
loop_
_entity_poly.entity_id
_entity_poly.type
_entity_poly.pdbx_seq_one_letter_code
_entity_poly.pdbx_strand_id
1 'polypeptide(L)'
;MNDLVSSQSLERPGYRSARWLKIVGVVVLVLGGLASLAYHELRTSAIQSWLLSRYAAQLSYEIKPGPSASIAFPRGGPFDAQRGYPRLADFRRRLESAGYTVAEQARQSAGMVRFVRWGVTPPYREPAVAGLVIRDYTGEPLYDARPRDVLFASFDDVPALIVSTLLFLENRELTNPTGPGSNPAIDWGRLGKASGLYVARGVGLPVRSEGGSTLAVQIEKYRHSQSGRTASPLDKLRQLTAASLRAYRDGPDSTASRREIVLDYLNTMPLAAAPGYGEVHGLGNGLRAWFDLDLDVVLDALSAPGAGPGKAAAYKHVLALLYAVRAPTRYLVDDPALLEKKIGAYGDLLLKAGVIDRELYRELRDTPLIFGGRVDQPANDFAARRAPLAIREEMRRTLGVRSPYEMDRLHLEIDSTIDGDLQDAANRLFRRLGDKAFVDARGLRAEHLLLTGDPSRVVYSLLLFERTPAGNVLRVQADNLDRPFDINSGMKLDLGSTAKLRTLAHYLEVMESLHAALAPLNAEALDRRAAETRDRDPLTRWAAETLRKTPGLDLDAFLAQALDRTYPAHPWEAFFTGGGVHSFENFEPEDNRRILPVHEALAHSTNLVFIRLMRDLVRYHEARLPYDAQAVLADPEHPERRRMLEEMADKESRQYLTRAYAKYHGLESSLVLKRLLGERVHSPRHVAIVFFAWHPGADGEALQRWSDAQGYPVPPEDVAKLE
;
A
#
# COMPACT_ATOMS: atom_id res chain seq x y z
N MET A 1 13.02 15.99 -121.56
CA MET A 1 14.46 15.85 -121.90
C MET A 1 15.23 15.64 -120.61
N ASN A 2 15.77 14.43 -120.46
CA ASN A 2 16.94 13.97 -119.69
C ASN A 2 17.17 14.40 -118.22
N ASP A 3 16.98 13.40 -117.34
CA ASP A 3 18.00 12.76 -116.47
C ASP A 3 18.72 13.48 -115.29
N LEU A 4 18.80 12.70 -114.20
CA LEU A 4 19.83 12.57 -113.13
C LEU A 4 19.63 13.24 -111.74
N VAL A 5 19.46 12.33 -110.75
CA VAL A 5 20.06 12.26 -109.38
C VAL A 5 19.67 13.32 -108.31
N SER A 6 19.03 12.90 -107.20
CA SER A 6 19.72 12.75 -105.88
C SER A 6 18.80 12.29 -104.72
N SER A 7 19.26 11.21 -104.08
CA SER A 7 19.02 10.62 -102.74
C SER A 7 17.71 10.82 -101.94
N GLN A 8 17.05 9.68 -101.72
CA GLN A 8 16.27 9.31 -100.54
C GLN A 8 17.16 9.22 -99.26
N SER A 9 16.64 9.62 -98.10
CA SER A 9 16.51 8.77 -96.89
C SER A 9 16.03 9.60 -95.68
N LEU A 10 14.77 9.39 -95.29
CA LEU A 10 14.26 9.80 -93.98
C LEU A 10 14.54 8.67 -92.98
N GLU A 11 15.22 9.04 -91.90
CA GLU A 11 15.55 8.19 -90.76
C GLU A 11 14.28 7.59 -90.11
N ARG A 12 14.36 6.30 -89.76
CA ARG A 12 13.34 5.59 -88.96
C ARG A 12 13.63 5.82 -87.46
N PRO A 13 12.63 6.13 -86.61
CA PRO A 13 12.84 6.17 -85.17
C PRO A 13 12.92 4.75 -84.58
N GLY A 14 14.00 4.51 -83.83
CA GLY A 14 14.35 3.22 -83.24
C GLY A 14 13.75 2.92 -81.86
N TYR A 15 13.59 1.61 -81.61
CA TYR A 15 13.88 0.90 -80.37
C TYR A 15 13.54 1.58 -79.02
N ARG A 16 12.27 1.50 -78.58
CA ARG A 16 11.89 1.70 -77.15
C ARG A 16 10.97 0.64 -76.54
N SER A 17 10.48 -0.35 -77.28
CA SER A 17 9.49 -1.33 -76.79
C SER A 17 10.09 -2.53 -76.01
N ALA A 18 11.30 -3.00 -76.36
CA ALA A 18 11.87 -4.22 -75.77
C ALA A 18 12.44 -4.06 -74.34
N ARG A 19 12.84 -2.84 -73.94
CA ARG A 19 13.32 -2.57 -72.56
C ARG A 19 12.17 -2.50 -71.55
N TRP A 20 11.03 -1.93 -71.95
CA TRP A 20 9.84 -1.83 -71.10
C TRP A 20 9.22 -3.20 -70.80
N LEU A 21 9.13 -4.09 -71.79
CA LEU A 21 8.67 -5.46 -71.60
C LEU A 21 9.58 -6.29 -70.67
N LYS A 22 10.89 -6.07 -70.72
CA LYS A 22 11.84 -6.70 -69.78
C LYS A 22 11.71 -6.16 -68.36
N ILE A 23 11.49 -4.85 -68.20
CA ILE A 23 11.27 -4.24 -66.88
C ILE A 23 9.94 -4.72 -66.29
N VAL A 24 8.87 -4.74 -67.07
CA VAL A 24 7.56 -5.27 -66.63
C VAL A 24 7.66 -6.76 -66.28
N GLY A 25 8.36 -7.56 -67.09
CA GLY A 25 8.60 -8.98 -66.79
C GLY A 25 9.36 -9.18 -65.47
N VAL A 26 10.42 -8.39 -65.21
CA VAL A 26 11.15 -8.43 -63.94
C VAL A 26 10.28 -7.98 -62.77
N VAL A 27 9.48 -6.92 -62.93
CA VAL A 27 8.55 -6.45 -61.89
C VAL A 27 7.51 -7.51 -61.56
N VAL A 28 6.90 -8.17 -62.55
CA VAL A 28 5.94 -9.26 -62.33
C VAL A 28 6.60 -10.46 -61.65
N LEU A 29 7.83 -10.81 -62.00
CA LEU A 29 8.56 -11.92 -61.41
C LEU A 29 8.98 -11.61 -59.96
N VAL A 30 9.39 -10.37 -59.68
CA VAL A 30 9.66 -9.88 -58.31
C VAL A 30 8.38 -9.84 -57.48
N LEU A 31 7.27 -9.32 -58.02
CA LEU A 31 5.98 -9.29 -57.32
C LEU A 31 5.43 -10.70 -57.09
N GLY A 32 5.58 -11.61 -58.06
CA GLY A 32 5.21 -13.02 -57.92
C GLY A 32 6.07 -13.75 -56.89
N GLY A 33 7.38 -13.48 -56.87
CA GLY A 33 8.30 -13.98 -55.85
C GLY A 33 7.97 -13.45 -54.45
N LEU A 34 7.68 -12.16 -54.31
CA LEU A 34 7.23 -11.55 -53.06
C LEU A 34 5.88 -12.10 -52.60
N ALA A 35 4.94 -12.33 -53.52
CA ALA A 35 3.65 -12.94 -53.21
C ALA A 35 3.81 -14.41 -52.77
N SER A 36 4.69 -15.18 -53.40
CA SER A 36 5.01 -16.55 -52.99
C SER A 36 5.71 -16.59 -51.63
N LEU A 37 6.63 -15.66 -51.37
CA LEU A 37 7.30 -15.54 -50.08
C LEU A 37 6.30 -15.15 -48.98
N ALA A 38 5.41 -14.20 -49.26
CA ALA A 38 4.33 -13.82 -48.36
C ALA A 38 3.37 -14.98 -48.10
N TYR A 39 2.99 -15.74 -49.12
CA TYR A 39 2.14 -16.93 -48.97
C TYR A 39 2.82 -18.03 -48.14
N HIS A 40 4.12 -18.26 -48.35
CA HIS A 40 4.90 -19.18 -47.56
C HIS A 40 4.97 -18.74 -46.09
N GLU A 41 5.27 -17.47 -45.85
CA GLU A 41 5.33 -16.88 -44.51
C GLU A 41 3.96 -16.90 -43.80
N LEU A 42 2.86 -16.68 -44.53
CA LEU A 42 1.49 -16.79 -44.00
C LEU A 42 1.17 -18.22 -43.53
N ARG A 43 1.74 -19.24 -44.16
CA ARG A 43 1.56 -20.65 -43.75
C ARG A 43 2.53 -21.11 -42.67
N THR A 44 3.81 -20.75 -42.77
CA THR A 44 4.87 -21.33 -41.93
C THR A 44 5.33 -20.42 -40.81
N SER A 45 5.18 -19.10 -40.97
CA SER A 45 5.71 -18.09 -40.03
C SER A 45 7.20 -18.25 -39.74
N ALA A 46 7.96 -18.83 -40.68
CA ALA A 46 9.34 -19.22 -40.47
C ALA A 46 10.28 -18.01 -40.33
N ILE A 47 10.07 -16.95 -41.13
CA ILE A 47 10.92 -15.75 -41.09
C ILE A 47 10.62 -14.95 -39.84
N GLN A 48 9.33 -14.72 -39.50
CA GLN A 48 8.95 -13.96 -38.32
C GLN A 48 9.37 -14.67 -37.02
N SER A 49 9.16 -15.98 -36.90
CA SER A 49 9.51 -16.73 -35.70
C SER A 49 11.02 -16.75 -35.45
N TRP A 50 11.82 -16.90 -36.50
CA TRP A 50 13.28 -16.81 -36.39
C TRP A 50 13.77 -15.40 -36.02
N LEU A 51 13.26 -14.37 -36.69
CA LEU A 51 13.71 -12.99 -36.46
C LEU A 51 13.29 -12.48 -35.07
N LEU A 52 12.02 -12.70 -34.70
CA LEU A 52 11.46 -12.22 -33.44
C LEU A 52 12.06 -12.96 -32.24
N SER A 53 12.28 -14.27 -32.33
CA SER A 53 12.94 -15.02 -31.24
C SER A 53 14.38 -14.55 -31.01
N ARG A 54 15.14 -14.32 -32.09
CA ARG A 54 16.51 -13.81 -31.99
C ARG A 54 16.55 -12.38 -31.45
N TYR A 55 15.58 -11.55 -31.78
CA TYR A 55 15.45 -10.21 -31.21
C TYR A 55 15.03 -10.26 -29.73
N ALA A 56 14.05 -11.09 -29.37
CA ALA A 56 13.60 -11.28 -27.99
C ALA A 56 14.76 -11.74 -27.08
N ALA A 57 15.63 -12.64 -27.57
CA ALA A 57 16.82 -13.09 -26.84
C ALA A 57 17.83 -11.97 -26.52
N GLN A 58 17.85 -10.87 -27.30
CA GLN A 58 18.70 -9.69 -27.04
C GLN A 58 18.06 -8.72 -26.03
N LEU A 59 16.76 -8.84 -25.79
CA LEU A 59 16.02 -8.08 -24.79
C LEU A 59 16.16 -8.79 -23.44
N SER A 60 17.34 -8.66 -22.82
CA SER A 60 17.68 -9.30 -21.54
C SER A 60 17.81 -8.31 -20.38
N TYR A 61 17.88 -8.86 -19.17
CA TYR A 61 18.26 -8.17 -17.96
C TYR A 61 19.07 -9.11 -17.06
N GLU A 62 19.83 -8.53 -16.14
CA GLU A 62 20.58 -9.24 -15.11
C GLU A 62 20.43 -8.52 -13.77
N ILE A 63 20.39 -9.23 -12.65
CA ILE A 63 20.39 -8.62 -11.31
C ILE A 63 21.84 -8.46 -10.87
N LYS A 64 22.22 -7.25 -10.45
CA LYS A 64 23.58 -6.96 -9.98
C LYS A 64 23.54 -6.11 -8.71
N PRO A 65 24.58 -6.19 -7.86
CA PRO A 65 24.67 -5.37 -6.65
C PRO A 65 24.59 -3.86 -6.94
N GLY A 66 23.96 -3.13 -6.02
CA GLY A 66 23.83 -1.67 -6.03
C GLY A 66 22.79 -1.12 -7.01
N PRO A 67 22.58 0.21 -6.99
CA PRO A 67 21.64 0.88 -7.87
C PRO A 67 22.05 0.79 -9.34
N SER A 68 21.05 0.71 -10.22
CA SER A 68 21.19 0.61 -11.67
C SER A 68 20.93 1.94 -12.35
N ALA A 69 21.86 2.35 -13.21
CA ALA A 69 21.66 3.47 -14.14
C ALA A 69 20.98 3.05 -15.46
N SER A 70 20.85 1.74 -15.71
CA SER A 70 20.28 1.16 -16.93
C SER A 70 18.98 0.43 -16.61
N ILE A 71 17.94 1.20 -16.30
CA ILE A 71 16.60 0.66 -16.05
C ILE A 71 15.54 1.63 -16.57
N ALA A 72 14.53 1.09 -17.24
CA ALA A 72 13.32 1.80 -17.63
C ALA A 72 12.11 1.12 -16.99
N PHE A 73 11.24 1.93 -16.42
CA PHE A 73 9.99 1.49 -15.79
C PHE A 73 8.81 1.68 -16.74
N PRO A 74 7.76 0.84 -16.64
CA PRO A 74 6.54 1.03 -17.42
C PRO A 74 5.88 2.37 -17.07
N ARG A 75 5.22 2.99 -18.07
CA ARG A 75 4.59 4.32 -17.91
C ARG A 75 3.21 4.28 -17.28
N GLY A 76 2.56 3.11 -17.21
CA GLY A 76 1.20 2.95 -16.73
C GLY A 76 0.54 1.68 -17.29
N GLY A 77 -0.74 1.53 -17.02
CA GLY A 77 -1.52 0.31 -17.30
C GLY A 77 -2.27 -0.11 -16.04
N PRO A 78 -3.49 -0.67 -16.12
CA PRO A 78 -4.25 -1.07 -14.95
C PRO A 78 -3.47 -2.03 -14.04
N PHE A 79 -2.90 -3.12 -14.59
CA PHE A 79 -2.15 -4.10 -13.79
C PHE A 79 -0.80 -3.53 -13.34
N ASP A 80 -0.09 -2.81 -14.22
CA ASP A 80 1.20 -2.20 -13.85
C ASP A 80 1.03 -1.22 -12.69
N ALA A 81 -0.03 -0.39 -12.73
CA ALA A 81 -0.35 0.55 -11.65
C ALA A 81 -0.70 -0.17 -10.35
N GLN A 82 -1.54 -1.22 -10.41
CA GLN A 82 -1.89 -2.05 -9.24
C GLN A 82 -0.66 -2.71 -8.61
N ARG A 83 0.24 -3.25 -9.44
CA ARG A 83 1.48 -3.89 -9.02
C ARG A 83 2.54 -2.88 -8.55
N GLY A 84 2.34 -1.59 -8.80
CA GLY A 84 3.22 -0.52 -8.37
C GLY A 84 4.41 -0.24 -9.30
N TYR A 85 4.50 -0.88 -10.47
CA TYR A 85 5.67 -0.75 -11.36
C TYR A 85 5.94 0.69 -11.84
N PRO A 86 4.92 1.50 -12.20
CA PRO A 86 5.14 2.90 -12.57
C PRO A 86 5.66 3.77 -11.42
N ARG A 87 5.47 3.32 -10.16
CA ARG A 87 5.84 4.03 -8.93
C ARG A 87 7.19 3.60 -8.36
N LEU A 88 7.90 2.64 -8.98
CA LEU A 88 9.16 2.11 -8.45
C LEU A 88 10.23 3.17 -8.19
N ALA A 89 10.34 4.19 -9.05
CA ALA A 89 11.27 5.29 -8.83
C ALA A 89 10.90 6.15 -7.60
N ASP A 90 9.60 6.33 -7.34
CA ASP A 90 9.11 7.05 -6.16
C ASP A 90 9.29 6.22 -4.90
N PHE A 91 8.97 4.92 -4.96
CA PHE A 91 9.19 3.98 -3.85
C PHE A 91 10.66 3.93 -3.45
N ARG A 92 11.58 3.83 -4.42
CA ARG A 92 13.01 3.88 -4.13
C ARG A 92 13.41 5.15 -3.38
N ARG A 93 13.02 6.33 -3.88
CA ARG A 93 13.35 7.62 -3.23
C ARG A 93 12.82 7.70 -1.80
N ARG A 94 11.61 7.19 -1.56
CA ARG A 94 10.98 7.17 -0.24
C ARG A 94 11.68 6.20 0.72
N LEU A 95 12.02 5.00 0.24
CA LEU A 95 12.79 4.03 1.01
C LEU A 95 14.18 4.58 1.36
N GLU A 96 14.88 5.19 0.40
CA GLU A 96 16.16 5.87 0.65
C GLU A 96 16.04 6.98 1.71
N SER A 97 14.96 7.78 1.66
CA SER A 97 14.69 8.81 2.69
C SER A 97 14.38 8.25 4.07
N ALA A 98 13.94 6.99 4.15
CA ALA A 98 13.68 6.26 5.39
C ALA A 98 14.91 5.45 5.87
N GLY A 99 16.06 5.58 5.22
CA GLY A 99 17.32 4.92 5.61
C GLY A 99 17.58 3.57 4.96
N TYR A 100 16.74 3.12 4.03
CA TYR A 100 17.00 1.89 3.26
C TYR A 100 18.04 2.12 2.17
N THR A 101 18.71 1.05 1.75
CA THR A 101 19.70 1.08 0.67
C THR A 101 19.37 0.05 -0.40
N VAL A 102 19.76 0.34 -1.65
CA VAL A 102 19.59 -0.60 -2.76
C VAL A 102 20.73 -1.62 -2.72
N ALA A 103 20.44 -2.81 -2.19
CA ALA A 103 21.40 -3.92 -2.17
C ALA A 103 21.68 -4.46 -3.58
N GLU A 104 20.63 -4.62 -4.39
CA GLU A 104 20.72 -5.09 -5.78
C GLU A 104 19.61 -4.49 -6.65
N GLN A 105 19.88 -4.40 -7.96
CA GLN A 105 18.90 -3.90 -8.92
C GLN A 105 19.12 -4.51 -10.31
N ALA A 106 18.03 -4.70 -11.04
CA ALA A 106 18.07 -5.14 -12.43
C ALA A 106 18.80 -4.13 -13.33
N ARG A 107 19.69 -4.64 -14.20
CA ARG A 107 20.37 -3.91 -15.27
C ARG A 107 19.85 -4.44 -16.59
N GLN A 108 19.06 -3.60 -17.27
CA GLN A 108 18.45 -3.93 -18.55
C GLN A 108 19.44 -3.68 -19.69
N SER A 109 19.39 -4.51 -20.74
CA SER A 109 20.16 -4.27 -21.96
C SER A 109 19.77 -2.94 -22.60
N ALA A 110 20.68 -2.30 -23.35
CA ALA A 110 20.39 -1.03 -24.02
C ALA A 110 19.18 -1.16 -24.99
N GLY A 111 19.03 -2.34 -25.61
CA GLY A 111 17.88 -2.69 -26.42
C GLY A 111 16.58 -2.65 -25.62
N MET A 112 16.57 -3.31 -24.44
CA MET A 112 15.42 -3.34 -23.54
C MET A 112 15.01 -1.95 -23.05
N VAL A 113 15.98 -1.13 -22.62
CA VAL A 113 15.70 0.26 -22.16
C VAL A 113 15.04 1.09 -23.25
N ARG A 114 15.55 1.00 -24.49
CA ARG A 114 14.96 1.70 -25.65
C ARG A 114 13.54 1.19 -25.93
N PHE A 115 13.31 -0.10 -25.78
CA PHE A 115 12.03 -0.75 -26.03
C PHE A 115 10.94 -0.31 -25.05
N VAL A 116 11.25 -0.32 -23.75
CA VAL A 116 10.35 0.16 -22.69
C VAL A 116 10.07 1.66 -22.87
N ARG A 117 11.09 2.47 -23.21
CA ARG A 117 10.91 3.91 -23.47
C ARG A 117 10.04 4.20 -24.69
N TRP A 118 10.01 3.29 -25.68
CA TRP A 118 9.10 3.38 -26.83
C TRP A 118 7.67 2.95 -26.51
N GLY A 119 7.43 2.45 -25.28
CA GLY A 119 6.12 2.03 -24.79
C GLY A 119 5.76 0.60 -25.15
N VAL A 120 6.76 -0.26 -25.39
CA VAL A 120 6.54 -1.69 -25.62
C VAL A 120 6.98 -2.49 -24.40
N THR A 121 6.10 -3.38 -23.96
CA THR A 121 6.32 -4.25 -22.81
C THR A 121 7.51 -5.18 -23.05
N PRO A 122 8.40 -5.36 -22.07
CA PRO A 122 9.44 -6.38 -22.12
C PRO A 122 8.87 -7.80 -22.30
N PRO A 123 9.57 -8.67 -23.05
CA PRO A 123 9.12 -10.05 -23.28
C PRO A 123 9.35 -11.00 -22.09
N TYR A 124 9.65 -10.52 -20.87
CA TYR A 124 9.84 -11.41 -19.72
C TYR A 124 8.52 -12.08 -19.28
N ARG A 125 8.64 -13.17 -18.52
CA ARG A 125 7.48 -13.83 -17.91
C ARG A 125 6.96 -12.97 -16.76
N GLU A 126 5.67 -12.67 -16.80
CA GLU A 126 4.98 -12.02 -15.70
C GLU A 126 4.21 -13.06 -14.89
N PRO A 127 4.22 -12.98 -13.55
CA PRO A 127 3.36 -13.83 -12.76
C PRO A 127 1.90 -13.49 -13.05
N ALA A 128 1.02 -14.50 -13.10
CA ALA A 128 -0.42 -14.30 -13.31
C ALA A 128 -1.01 -13.44 -12.19
N VAL A 129 -0.59 -13.69 -10.95
CA VAL A 129 -0.98 -12.94 -9.76
C VAL A 129 0.25 -12.38 -9.06
N ALA A 130 0.12 -11.14 -8.61
CA ALA A 130 1.10 -10.47 -7.77
C ALA A 130 0.36 -9.83 -6.59
N GLY A 131 1.04 -9.74 -5.46
CA GLY A 131 0.48 -9.17 -4.24
C GLY A 131 1.55 -9.11 -3.16
N LEU A 132 1.20 -8.48 -2.05
CA LEU A 132 2.06 -8.31 -0.89
C LEU A 132 2.37 -9.65 -0.23
N VAL A 133 3.64 -9.93 -0.02
CA VAL A 133 4.10 -11.04 0.82
C VAL A 133 4.96 -10.46 1.95
N ILE A 134 4.67 -10.84 3.18
CA ILE A 134 5.49 -10.51 4.35
C ILE A 134 6.05 -11.82 4.89
N ARG A 135 7.36 -11.91 5.00
CA ARG A 135 8.08 -13.07 5.53
C ARG A 135 8.64 -12.78 6.90
N ASP A 136 8.76 -13.83 7.70
CA ASP A 136 9.48 -13.80 8.96
C ASP A 136 11.01 -13.80 8.71
N TYR A 137 11.79 -13.75 9.79
CA TYR A 137 13.26 -13.73 9.67
C TYR A 137 13.88 -15.04 9.13
N THR A 138 13.10 -16.13 9.06
CA THR A 138 13.51 -17.42 8.47
C THR A 138 13.12 -17.56 6.99
N GLY A 139 12.27 -16.67 6.49
CA GLY A 139 11.78 -16.63 5.11
C GLY A 139 10.38 -17.23 4.91
N GLU A 140 9.73 -17.69 5.99
CA GLU A 140 8.38 -18.24 5.97
C GLU A 140 7.32 -17.12 5.92
N PRO A 141 6.18 -17.32 5.24
CA PRO A 141 5.19 -16.26 5.05
C PRO A 141 4.36 -16.00 6.33
N LEU A 142 4.45 -14.78 6.86
CA LEU A 142 3.54 -14.25 7.89
C LEU A 142 2.24 -13.71 7.31
N TYR A 143 2.29 -13.24 6.06
CA TYR A 143 1.14 -12.71 5.33
C TYR A 143 1.33 -12.90 3.83
N ASP A 144 0.29 -13.39 3.15
CA ASP A 144 0.26 -13.55 1.70
C ASP A 144 -1.07 -13.02 1.16
N ALA A 145 -1.02 -11.90 0.46
CA ALA A 145 -2.21 -11.30 -0.17
C ALA A 145 -2.58 -11.94 -1.52
N ARG A 146 -1.78 -12.91 -2.02
CA ARG A 146 -2.03 -13.56 -3.31
C ARG A 146 -3.12 -14.62 -3.16
N PRO A 147 -4.23 -14.54 -3.90
CA PRO A 147 -5.25 -15.59 -3.88
C PRO A 147 -4.74 -16.79 -4.69
N ARG A 148 -4.39 -17.90 -4.02
CA ARG A 148 -3.77 -19.10 -4.64
C ARG A 148 -4.78 -20.18 -5.00
N ASP A 149 -5.82 -20.32 -4.20
CA ASP A 149 -6.90 -21.31 -4.29
C ASP A 149 -7.93 -21.02 -5.40
N VAL A 150 -7.69 -19.97 -6.20
CA VAL A 150 -8.57 -19.52 -7.28
C VAL A 150 -7.87 -19.49 -8.64
N LEU A 151 -6.67 -20.05 -8.73
CA LEU A 151 -5.84 -20.02 -9.93
C LEU A 151 -5.62 -21.42 -10.48
N PHE A 152 -5.59 -21.52 -11.81
CA PHE A 152 -5.03 -22.68 -12.48
C PHE A 152 -3.51 -22.68 -12.32
N ALA A 153 -2.95 -23.77 -11.79
CA ALA A 153 -1.50 -23.91 -11.60
C ALA A 153 -0.78 -24.16 -12.94
N SER A 154 -1.40 -24.96 -13.81
CA SER A 154 -0.88 -25.30 -15.13
C SER A 154 -1.99 -25.30 -16.20
N PHE A 155 -1.59 -25.37 -17.47
CA PHE A 155 -2.54 -25.49 -18.57
C PHE A 155 -3.29 -26.84 -18.54
N ASP A 156 -2.64 -27.90 -18.06
CA ASP A 156 -3.20 -29.24 -18.06
C ASP A 156 -4.31 -29.41 -17.01
N ASP A 157 -4.38 -28.51 -16.01
CA ASP A 157 -5.45 -28.44 -15.02
C ASP A 157 -6.74 -27.81 -15.59
N VAL A 158 -6.68 -27.19 -16.77
CA VAL A 158 -7.84 -26.51 -17.38
C VAL A 158 -8.68 -27.54 -18.17
N PRO A 159 -9.97 -27.75 -17.84
CA PRO A 159 -10.82 -28.67 -18.58
C PRO A 159 -10.90 -28.31 -20.06
N ALA A 160 -10.80 -29.33 -20.93
CA ALA A 160 -10.82 -29.14 -22.38
C ALA A 160 -12.06 -28.37 -22.86
N LEU A 161 -13.19 -28.53 -22.18
CA LEU A 161 -14.43 -27.80 -22.46
C LEU A 161 -14.27 -26.28 -22.26
N ILE A 162 -13.58 -25.84 -21.20
CA ILE A 162 -13.29 -24.42 -20.95
C ILE A 162 -12.38 -23.87 -22.04
N VAL A 163 -11.30 -24.58 -22.37
CA VAL A 163 -10.36 -24.18 -23.43
C VAL A 163 -11.09 -24.04 -24.77
N SER A 164 -11.86 -25.06 -25.16
CA SER A 164 -12.62 -25.08 -26.42
C SER A 164 -13.62 -23.94 -26.50
N THR A 165 -14.30 -23.65 -25.40
CA THR A 165 -15.27 -22.56 -25.27
C THR A 165 -14.59 -21.19 -25.39
N LEU A 166 -13.49 -20.98 -24.67
CA LEU A 166 -12.72 -19.73 -24.72
C LEU A 166 -12.19 -19.47 -26.13
N LEU A 167 -11.59 -20.46 -26.76
CA LEU A 167 -11.04 -20.31 -28.11
C LEU A 167 -12.14 -20.07 -29.15
N PHE A 168 -13.32 -20.70 -28.98
CA PHE A 168 -14.48 -20.40 -29.82
C PHE A 168 -14.98 -18.96 -29.64
N LEU A 169 -15.02 -18.45 -28.41
CA LEU A 169 -15.45 -17.09 -28.07
C LEU A 169 -14.48 -16.02 -28.59
N GLU A 170 -13.20 -16.18 -28.34
CA GLU A 170 -12.22 -15.10 -28.45
C GLU A 170 -11.23 -15.29 -29.61
N ASN A 171 -10.80 -16.52 -29.93
CA ASN A 171 -9.74 -16.74 -30.93
C ASN A 171 -9.74 -18.13 -31.61
N ARG A 172 -10.45 -18.25 -32.76
CA ARG A 172 -10.59 -19.51 -33.53
C ARG A 172 -9.31 -19.96 -34.25
N GLU A 173 -8.28 -19.12 -34.42
CA GLU A 173 -7.00 -19.55 -35.02
C GLU A 173 -6.10 -20.31 -34.03
N LEU A 174 -6.29 -20.14 -32.71
CA LEU A 174 -5.58 -20.96 -31.70
C LEU A 174 -6.08 -22.41 -31.65
N THR A 175 -7.30 -22.68 -32.11
CA THR A 175 -7.85 -24.05 -32.23
C THR A 175 -7.28 -24.85 -33.40
N ASN A 176 -6.80 -24.19 -34.47
CA ASN A 176 -6.29 -24.84 -35.69
C ASN A 176 -5.04 -24.10 -36.19
N PRO A 177 -3.89 -24.25 -35.53
CA PRO A 177 -2.69 -23.54 -35.92
C PRO A 177 -2.17 -24.01 -37.29
N THR A 178 -1.70 -23.07 -38.11
CA THR A 178 -1.06 -23.37 -39.41
C THR A 178 0.31 -24.03 -39.25
N GLY A 179 0.94 -23.92 -38.06
CA GLY A 179 2.16 -24.65 -37.66
C GLY A 179 2.69 -24.23 -36.27
N PRO A 180 3.75 -24.89 -35.75
CA PRO A 180 4.38 -24.57 -34.46
C PRO A 180 4.92 -23.13 -34.37
N GLY A 181 5.41 -22.61 -35.50
CA GLY A 181 5.94 -21.25 -35.61
C GLY A 181 4.89 -20.14 -35.75
N SER A 182 3.58 -20.43 -35.80
CA SER A 182 2.57 -19.39 -36.08
C SER A 182 2.40 -18.40 -34.93
N ASN A 183 2.37 -17.11 -35.24
CA ASN A 183 2.32 -16.04 -34.25
C ASN A 183 0.92 -15.93 -33.60
N PRO A 184 0.76 -16.21 -32.29
CA PRO A 184 -0.56 -16.16 -31.64
C PRO A 184 -1.12 -14.75 -31.44
N ALA A 185 -0.30 -13.70 -31.65
CA ALA A 185 -0.74 -12.31 -31.58
C ALA A 185 -1.49 -11.87 -32.85
N ILE A 186 -1.29 -12.56 -33.98
CA ILE A 186 -1.84 -12.18 -35.29
C ILE A 186 -2.90 -13.21 -35.71
N ASP A 187 -4.10 -12.73 -36.07
CA ASP A 187 -5.14 -13.54 -36.73
C ASP A 187 -5.28 -13.08 -38.19
N TRP A 188 -4.78 -13.89 -39.13
CA TRP A 188 -4.72 -13.51 -40.55
C TRP A 188 -6.10 -13.53 -41.21
N GLY A 189 -6.98 -14.45 -40.79
CA GLY A 189 -8.37 -14.49 -41.25
C GLY A 189 -9.16 -13.24 -40.83
N ARG A 190 -8.95 -12.73 -39.62
CA ARG A 190 -9.56 -11.49 -39.12
C ARG A 190 -8.94 -10.25 -39.72
N LEU A 191 -7.62 -10.20 -39.91
CA LEU A 191 -6.94 -9.08 -40.58
C LEU A 191 -7.38 -8.93 -42.04
N GLY A 192 -7.56 -10.04 -42.76
CA GLY A 192 -8.09 -10.03 -44.13
C GLY A 192 -9.52 -9.46 -44.19
N LYS A 193 -10.40 -9.90 -43.29
CA LYS A 193 -11.77 -9.36 -43.18
C LYS A 193 -11.80 -7.89 -42.78
N ALA A 194 -10.98 -7.48 -41.80
CA ALA A 194 -10.88 -6.10 -41.36
C ALA A 194 -10.33 -5.16 -42.45
N SER A 195 -9.39 -5.63 -43.26
CA SER A 195 -8.86 -4.89 -44.42
C SER A 195 -9.92 -4.72 -45.50
N GLY A 196 -10.70 -5.77 -45.80
CA GLY A 196 -11.85 -5.69 -46.71
C GLY A 196 -12.93 -4.73 -46.21
N LEU A 197 -13.24 -4.76 -44.91
CA LEU A 197 -14.17 -3.83 -44.25
C LEU A 197 -13.68 -2.38 -44.29
N TYR A 198 -12.37 -2.14 -44.15
CA TYR A 198 -11.77 -0.81 -44.26
C TYR A 198 -11.86 -0.27 -45.68
N VAL A 199 -11.58 -1.09 -46.70
CA VAL A 199 -11.77 -0.72 -48.11
C VAL A 199 -13.24 -0.42 -48.39
N ALA A 200 -14.16 -1.27 -47.93
CA ALA A 200 -15.61 -1.08 -48.04
C ALA A 200 -16.10 0.23 -47.40
N ARG A 201 -15.50 0.62 -46.26
CA ARG A 201 -15.80 1.90 -45.59
C ARG A 201 -15.23 3.10 -46.37
N GLY A 202 -14.04 2.94 -46.97
CA GLY A 202 -13.44 3.93 -47.86
C GLY A 202 -14.25 4.22 -49.13
N VAL A 203 -15.09 3.27 -49.56
CA VAL A 203 -16.09 3.45 -50.64
C VAL A 203 -17.52 3.73 -50.13
N GLY A 204 -17.69 4.13 -48.86
CA GLY A 204 -18.95 4.66 -48.34
C GLY A 204 -19.97 3.64 -47.82
N LEU A 205 -19.62 2.37 -47.65
CA LEU A 205 -20.52 1.36 -47.08
C LEU A 205 -20.57 1.46 -45.54
N PRO A 206 -21.76 1.49 -44.91
CA PRO A 206 -21.91 1.58 -43.46
C PRO A 206 -21.69 0.21 -42.82
N VAL A 207 -20.43 -0.16 -42.61
CA VAL A 207 -20.07 -1.44 -41.95
C VAL A 207 -19.49 -1.19 -40.56
N ARG A 208 -20.03 -1.86 -39.53
CA ARG A 208 -19.53 -1.80 -38.16
C ARG A 208 -18.18 -2.54 -38.07
N SER A 209 -17.16 -1.92 -37.47
CA SER A 209 -15.91 -2.62 -37.18
C SER A 209 -16.09 -3.60 -36.02
N GLU A 210 -15.91 -4.89 -36.27
CA GLU A 210 -15.84 -5.90 -35.22
C GLU A 210 -14.51 -5.80 -34.46
N GLY A 211 -14.54 -5.95 -33.13
CA GLY A 211 -13.35 -5.95 -32.27
C GLY A 211 -12.59 -7.27 -32.40
N GLY A 212 -11.54 -7.29 -33.23
CA GLY A 212 -10.84 -8.51 -33.63
C GLY A 212 -9.49 -8.80 -32.94
N SER A 213 -9.25 -8.35 -31.71
CA SER A 213 -7.96 -8.58 -31.02
C SER A 213 -7.84 -10.03 -30.51
N THR A 214 -6.70 -10.67 -30.75
CA THR A 214 -6.34 -12.01 -30.25
C THR A 214 -6.16 -12.00 -28.72
N LEU A 215 -6.23 -13.17 -28.07
CA LEU A 215 -6.03 -13.31 -26.62
C LEU A 215 -4.71 -12.67 -26.15
N ALA A 216 -3.61 -12.91 -26.88
CA ALA A 216 -2.31 -12.33 -26.56
C ALA A 216 -2.33 -10.79 -26.56
N VAL A 217 -3.00 -10.16 -27.53
CA VAL A 217 -3.14 -8.70 -27.61
C VAL A 217 -4.11 -8.16 -26.55
N GLN A 218 -5.14 -8.92 -26.19
CA GLN A 218 -6.05 -8.54 -25.12
C GLN A 218 -5.33 -8.50 -23.76
N ILE A 219 -4.48 -9.49 -23.47
CA ILE A 219 -3.63 -9.51 -22.27
C ILE A 219 -2.77 -8.24 -22.20
N GLU A 220 -2.05 -7.91 -23.28
CA GLU A 220 -1.23 -6.67 -23.33
C GLU A 220 -2.06 -5.41 -23.08
N LYS A 221 -3.28 -5.37 -23.64
CA LYS A 221 -4.17 -4.22 -23.53
C LYS A 221 -4.59 -3.96 -22.09
N TYR A 222 -5.11 -4.94 -21.35
CA TYR A 222 -5.56 -4.68 -19.97
C TYR A 222 -4.42 -4.67 -18.96
N ARG A 223 -3.26 -5.27 -19.25
CA ARG A 223 -2.08 -5.18 -18.37
C ARG A 223 -1.38 -3.82 -18.46
N HIS A 224 -1.10 -3.35 -19.68
CA HIS A 224 -0.10 -2.27 -19.90
C HIS A 224 -0.64 -1.02 -20.62
N SER A 225 -1.85 -1.01 -21.19
CA SER A 225 -2.35 0.17 -21.93
C SER A 225 -3.06 1.20 -21.04
N GLN A 226 -2.75 2.49 -21.22
CA GLN A 226 -3.39 3.57 -20.46
C GLN A 226 -4.93 3.56 -20.68
N SER A 227 -5.68 3.54 -19.58
CA SER A 227 -7.16 3.44 -19.54
C SER A 227 -7.77 2.15 -20.13
N GLY A 228 -6.98 1.11 -20.43
CA GLY A 228 -7.50 -0.14 -21.03
C GLY A 228 -8.20 0.07 -22.38
N ARG A 229 -7.95 1.19 -23.08
CA ARG A 229 -8.57 1.57 -24.34
C ARG A 229 -7.50 1.98 -25.36
N THR A 230 -7.66 1.54 -26.60
CA THR A 230 -6.75 1.84 -27.71
C THR A 230 -7.15 3.15 -28.36
N ALA A 231 -6.35 4.21 -28.19
CA ALA A 231 -6.63 5.53 -28.75
C ALA A 231 -5.96 5.78 -30.12
N SER A 232 -4.88 5.04 -30.47
CA SER A 232 -4.15 5.27 -31.73
C SER A 232 -3.73 3.99 -32.49
N PRO A 233 -3.54 4.05 -33.82
CA PRO A 233 -2.94 2.97 -34.61
C PRO A 233 -1.54 2.56 -34.15
N LEU A 234 -0.78 3.52 -33.62
CA LEU A 234 0.57 3.31 -33.08
C LEU A 234 0.53 2.45 -31.81
N ASP A 235 -0.48 2.60 -30.96
CA ASP A 235 -0.63 1.77 -29.76
C ASP A 235 -0.99 0.33 -30.10
N LYS A 236 -1.82 0.13 -31.13
CA LYS A 236 -2.11 -1.22 -31.65
C LYS A 236 -0.85 -1.91 -32.18
N LEU A 237 0.01 -1.17 -32.88
CA LEU A 237 1.29 -1.70 -33.35
C LEU A 237 2.19 -2.10 -32.18
N ARG A 238 2.33 -1.24 -31.16
CA ARG A 238 3.11 -1.55 -29.94
C ARG A 238 2.61 -2.82 -29.24
N GLN A 239 1.29 -2.94 -29.04
CA GLN A 239 0.67 -4.11 -28.43
C GLN A 239 0.93 -5.39 -29.22
N LEU A 240 0.79 -5.31 -30.55
CA LEU A 240 1.06 -6.45 -31.42
C LEU A 240 2.54 -6.86 -31.36
N THR A 241 3.46 -5.88 -31.37
CA THR A 241 4.89 -6.14 -31.23
C THR A 241 5.23 -6.77 -29.88
N ALA A 242 4.68 -6.25 -28.78
CA ALA A 242 4.87 -6.82 -27.43
C ALA A 242 4.40 -8.28 -27.37
N ALA A 243 3.16 -8.53 -27.77
CA ALA A 243 2.55 -9.85 -27.76
C ALA A 243 3.32 -10.85 -28.65
N SER A 244 3.78 -10.40 -29.82
CA SER A 244 4.56 -11.24 -30.74
C SER A 244 5.93 -11.61 -30.16
N LEU A 245 6.65 -10.64 -29.57
CA LEU A 245 7.95 -10.90 -28.96
C LEU A 245 7.84 -11.81 -27.73
N ARG A 246 6.80 -11.63 -26.92
CA ARG A 246 6.51 -12.51 -25.78
C ARG A 246 6.23 -13.94 -26.23
N ALA A 247 5.49 -14.11 -27.33
CA ALA A 247 5.18 -15.43 -27.89
C ALA A 247 6.38 -16.20 -28.46
N TYR A 248 7.48 -15.50 -28.76
CA TYR A 248 8.72 -16.08 -29.26
C TYR A 248 9.90 -15.94 -28.28
N ARG A 249 9.63 -15.61 -27.00
CA ARG A 249 10.66 -15.45 -25.97
C ARG A 249 11.54 -16.70 -25.85
N ASP A 250 10.90 -17.86 -25.85
CA ASP A 250 11.55 -19.14 -25.55
C ASP A 250 12.02 -19.88 -26.83
N GLY A 251 11.91 -19.24 -27.99
CA GLY A 251 12.33 -19.79 -29.28
C GLY A 251 11.33 -19.53 -30.42
N PRO A 252 11.61 -20.06 -31.62
CA PRO A 252 10.72 -19.92 -32.77
C PRO A 252 9.45 -20.79 -32.67
N ASP A 253 9.42 -21.80 -31.81
CA ASP A 253 8.21 -22.57 -31.51
C ASP A 253 7.37 -21.85 -30.45
N SER A 254 6.16 -21.46 -30.83
CA SER A 254 5.23 -20.71 -29.97
C SER A 254 4.23 -21.60 -29.22
N THR A 255 4.32 -22.93 -29.35
CA THR A 255 3.35 -23.88 -28.79
C THR A 255 3.22 -23.75 -27.27
N ALA A 256 4.35 -23.63 -26.56
CA ALA A 256 4.36 -23.40 -25.11
C ALA A 256 3.71 -22.06 -24.76
N SER A 257 4.12 -20.98 -25.43
CA SER A 257 3.57 -19.64 -25.19
C SER A 257 2.06 -19.55 -25.48
N ARG A 258 1.52 -20.34 -26.41
CA ARG A 258 0.06 -20.42 -26.64
C ARG A 258 -0.70 -20.99 -25.45
N ARG A 259 -0.17 -22.07 -24.84
CA ARG A 259 -0.72 -22.63 -23.61
C ARG A 259 -0.64 -21.62 -22.46
N GLU A 260 0.49 -20.92 -22.35
CA GLU A 260 0.67 -19.82 -21.38
C GLU A 260 -0.37 -18.71 -21.59
N ILE A 261 -0.62 -18.29 -22.84
CA ILE A 261 -1.62 -17.25 -23.14
C ILE A 261 -3.02 -17.65 -22.65
N VAL A 262 -3.43 -18.90 -22.87
CA VAL A 262 -4.74 -19.39 -22.40
C VAL A 262 -4.79 -19.40 -20.88
N LEU A 263 -3.76 -19.93 -20.23
CA LEU A 263 -3.65 -19.98 -18.77
C LEU A 263 -3.68 -18.59 -18.15
N ASP A 264 -2.85 -17.67 -18.67
CA ASP A 264 -2.77 -16.28 -18.22
C ASP A 264 -4.09 -15.55 -18.41
N TYR A 265 -4.77 -15.76 -19.54
CA TYR A 265 -6.06 -15.12 -19.79
C TYR A 265 -7.10 -15.59 -18.77
N LEU A 266 -7.23 -16.91 -18.56
CA LEU A 266 -8.17 -17.46 -17.58
C LEU A 266 -7.86 -16.99 -16.16
N ASN A 267 -6.59 -16.83 -15.80
CA ASN A 267 -6.18 -16.37 -14.47
C ASN A 267 -6.26 -14.83 -14.30
N THR A 268 -6.36 -14.04 -15.37
CA THR A 268 -6.24 -12.57 -15.27
C THR A 268 -7.35 -11.76 -15.95
N MET A 269 -8.31 -12.39 -16.64
CA MET A 269 -9.40 -11.68 -17.33
C MET A 269 -10.19 -10.78 -16.37
N PRO A 270 -10.47 -9.51 -16.73
CA PRO A 270 -11.16 -8.57 -15.85
C PRO A 270 -12.68 -8.85 -15.78
N LEU A 271 -13.23 -8.94 -14.56
CA LEU A 271 -14.63 -9.30 -14.29
C LEU A 271 -15.36 -8.27 -13.42
N ALA A 272 -15.09 -6.97 -13.67
CA ALA A 272 -15.61 -5.83 -12.90
C ALA A 272 -15.20 -5.88 -11.41
N ALA A 273 -15.83 -5.05 -10.59
CA ALA A 273 -15.66 -5.06 -9.15
C ALA A 273 -16.95 -5.59 -8.49
N ALA A 274 -16.81 -6.55 -7.59
CA ALA A 274 -17.93 -7.12 -6.85
C ALA A 274 -18.07 -6.43 -5.48
N PRO A 275 -19.30 -6.15 -5.00
CA PRO A 275 -19.53 -5.55 -3.69
C PRO A 275 -18.91 -6.39 -2.56
N GLY A 276 -18.09 -5.76 -1.70
CA GLY A 276 -17.42 -6.46 -0.61
C GLY A 276 -16.18 -7.27 -1.02
N TYR A 277 -15.89 -7.42 -2.33
CA TYR A 277 -14.69 -8.10 -2.83
C TYR A 277 -13.67 -7.11 -3.41
N GLY A 278 -14.14 -6.05 -4.07
CA GLY A 278 -13.30 -5.14 -4.85
C GLY A 278 -13.13 -5.62 -6.30
N GLU A 279 -12.04 -5.23 -6.96
CA GLU A 279 -11.78 -5.62 -8.35
C GLU A 279 -11.54 -7.14 -8.48
N VAL A 280 -12.23 -7.77 -9.44
CA VAL A 280 -12.21 -9.21 -9.67
C VAL A 280 -11.48 -9.52 -10.97
N HIS A 281 -10.45 -10.38 -10.88
CA HIS A 281 -9.66 -10.84 -12.02
C HIS A 281 -9.49 -12.35 -12.02
N GLY A 282 -9.70 -12.96 -13.19
CA GLY A 282 -9.56 -14.41 -13.39
C GLY A 282 -10.83 -15.20 -13.11
N LEU A 283 -10.91 -16.39 -13.71
CA LEU A 283 -12.09 -17.25 -13.68
C LEU A 283 -12.41 -17.73 -12.26
N GLY A 284 -11.44 -18.24 -11.51
CA GLY A 284 -11.68 -18.73 -10.15
C GLY A 284 -12.15 -17.64 -9.19
N ASN A 285 -11.50 -16.47 -9.20
CA ASN A 285 -11.98 -15.31 -8.44
C ASN A 285 -13.37 -14.86 -8.88
N GLY A 286 -13.67 -14.94 -10.18
CA GLY A 286 -14.99 -14.63 -10.73
C GLY A 286 -16.08 -15.58 -10.21
N LEU A 287 -15.79 -16.88 -10.20
CA LEU A 287 -16.71 -17.91 -9.69
C LEU A 287 -17.02 -17.66 -8.22
N ARG A 288 -16.00 -17.39 -7.40
CA ARG A 288 -16.19 -17.09 -5.98
C ARG A 288 -16.93 -15.77 -5.76
N ALA A 289 -16.48 -14.68 -6.38
CA ALA A 289 -17.00 -13.35 -6.11
C ALA A 289 -18.43 -13.11 -6.62
N TRP A 290 -18.81 -13.72 -7.75
CA TRP A 290 -20.13 -13.50 -8.37
C TRP A 290 -21.12 -14.63 -8.11
N PHE A 291 -20.65 -15.85 -7.87
CA PHE A 291 -21.50 -17.04 -7.80
C PHE A 291 -21.34 -17.85 -6.51
N ASP A 292 -20.43 -17.46 -5.61
CA ASP A 292 -20.13 -18.22 -4.38
C ASP A 292 -19.71 -19.67 -4.68
N LEU A 293 -18.97 -19.85 -5.78
CA LEU A 293 -18.49 -21.15 -6.25
C LEU A 293 -16.96 -21.24 -6.14
N ASP A 294 -16.47 -22.30 -5.51
CA ASP A 294 -15.05 -22.61 -5.47
C ASP A 294 -14.60 -23.26 -6.78
N LEU A 295 -13.39 -22.90 -7.23
CA LEU A 295 -12.83 -23.37 -8.50
C LEU A 295 -12.77 -24.90 -8.54
N ASP A 296 -12.21 -25.53 -7.51
CA ASP A 296 -12.02 -26.99 -7.45
C ASP A 296 -13.35 -27.74 -7.58
N VAL A 297 -14.40 -27.27 -6.89
CA VAL A 297 -15.75 -27.85 -6.97
C VAL A 297 -16.31 -27.76 -8.38
N VAL A 298 -16.09 -26.63 -9.07
CA VAL A 298 -16.51 -26.44 -10.47
C VAL A 298 -15.71 -27.36 -11.41
N LEU A 299 -14.41 -27.54 -11.18
CA LEU A 299 -13.56 -28.42 -11.99
C LEU A 299 -13.96 -29.90 -11.84
N ASP A 300 -14.26 -30.33 -10.62
CA ASP A 300 -14.77 -31.69 -10.35
C ASP A 300 -16.10 -31.95 -11.07
N ALA A 301 -17.03 -30.98 -10.99
CA ALA A 301 -18.31 -31.07 -11.68
C ALA A 301 -18.16 -31.13 -13.21
N LEU A 302 -17.21 -30.38 -13.78
CA LEU A 302 -16.92 -30.40 -15.21
C LEU A 302 -16.26 -31.71 -15.67
N SER A 303 -15.52 -32.36 -14.79
CA SER A 303 -14.83 -33.62 -15.06
C SER A 303 -15.74 -34.85 -14.96
N ALA A 304 -16.94 -34.71 -14.37
CA ALA A 304 -17.91 -35.79 -14.25
C ALA A 304 -18.33 -36.37 -15.62
N PRO A 305 -18.52 -37.70 -15.73
CA PRO A 305 -18.98 -38.34 -16.95
C PRO A 305 -20.45 -38.00 -17.25
N GLY A 306 -20.81 -37.95 -18.54
CA GLY A 306 -22.16 -37.57 -18.98
C GLY A 306 -22.41 -36.07 -18.92
N ALA A 307 -23.69 -35.69 -19.04
CA ALA A 307 -24.15 -34.31 -19.13
C ALA A 307 -25.05 -33.87 -17.96
N GLY A 308 -24.93 -34.51 -16.78
CA GLY A 308 -25.86 -34.30 -15.67
C GLY A 308 -26.00 -32.85 -15.18
N PRO A 309 -27.06 -32.53 -14.40
CA PRO A 309 -27.40 -31.16 -14.01
C PRO A 309 -26.28 -30.38 -13.31
N GLY A 310 -25.48 -31.04 -12.47
CA GLY A 310 -24.34 -30.41 -11.79
C GLY A 310 -23.25 -29.92 -12.77
N LYS A 311 -22.98 -30.68 -13.83
CA LYS A 311 -22.03 -30.31 -14.88
C LYS A 311 -22.57 -29.16 -15.74
N ALA A 312 -23.86 -29.21 -16.07
CA ALA A 312 -24.53 -28.13 -16.80
C ALA A 312 -24.51 -26.82 -15.98
N ALA A 313 -24.79 -26.89 -14.68
CA ALA A 313 -24.69 -25.76 -13.77
C ALA A 313 -23.27 -25.19 -13.72
N ALA A 314 -22.26 -26.01 -13.43
CA ALA A 314 -20.86 -25.60 -13.41
C ALA A 314 -20.44 -24.92 -14.73
N TYR A 315 -20.78 -25.54 -15.86
CA TYR A 315 -20.50 -25.00 -17.18
C TYR A 315 -21.23 -23.68 -17.47
N LYS A 316 -22.49 -23.53 -17.03
CA LYS A 316 -23.26 -22.29 -17.23
C LYS A 316 -22.59 -21.09 -16.56
N HIS A 317 -22.11 -21.26 -15.32
CA HIS A 317 -21.43 -20.19 -14.57
C HIS A 317 -20.07 -19.84 -15.19
N VAL A 318 -19.29 -20.84 -15.63
CA VAL A 318 -18.04 -20.59 -16.39
C VAL A 318 -18.32 -19.83 -17.70
N LEU A 319 -19.31 -20.29 -18.47
CA LEU A 319 -19.69 -19.65 -19.73
C LEU A 319 -20.18 -18.21 -19.50
N ALA A 320 -20.88 -17.95 -18.40
CA ALA A 320 -21.29 -16.62 -18.01
C ALA A 320 -20.11 -15.66 -17.84
N LEU A 321 -19.08 -16.08 -17.10
CA LEU A 321 -17.88 -15.26 -16.86
C LEU A 321 -17.10 -15.03 -18.16
N LEU A 322 -16.88 -16.09 -18.95
CA LEU A 322 -16.17 -15.99 -20.23
C LEU A 322 -16.88 -15.03 -21.19
N TYR A 323 -18.23 -15.04 -21.22
CA TYR A 323 -19.00 -14.12 -22.03
C TYR A 323 -18.95 -12.68 -21.48
N ALA A 324 -19.02 -12.54 -20.15
CA ALA A 324 -19.09 -11.25 -19.48
C ALA A 324 -17.84 -10.38 -19.70
N VAL A 325 -16.65 -10.96 -19.95
CA VAL A 325 -15.39 -10.23 -20.19
C VAL A 325 -15.51 -9.10 -21.22
N ARG A 326 -16.43 -9.25 -22.20
CA ARG A 326 -16.67 -8.24 -23.25
C ARG A 326 -17.25 -6.93 -22.72
N ALA A 327 -18.05 -6.99 -21.68
CA ALA A 327 -18.62 -5.83 -20.98
C ALA A 327 -18.97 -6.20 -19.53
N PRO A 328 -17.96 -6.35 -18.64
CA PRO A 328 -18.16 -6.96 -17.33
C PRO A 328 -19.17 -6.23 -16.46
N THR A 329 -19.07 -4.90 -16.36
CA THR A 329 -20.00 -4.07 -15.60
C THR A 329 -21.44 -4.23 -16.09
N ARG A 330 -21.64 -4.20 -17.42
CA ARG A 330 -22.98 -4.33 -18.00
C ARG A 330 -23.64 -5.67 -17.64
N TYR A 331 -22.88 -6.76 -17.71
CA TYR A 331 -23.43 -8.10 -17.60
C TYR A 331 -23.48 -8.64 -16.17
N LEU A 332 -22.52 -8.26 -15.32
CA LEU A 332 -22.42 -8.77 -13.95
C LEU A 332 -23.02 -7.81 -12.92
N VAL A 333 -23.01 -6.50 -13.20
CA VAL A 333 -23.50 -5.47 -12.27
C VAL A 333 -24.87 -4.93 -12.71
N ASP A 334 -24.98 -4.45 -13.94
CA ASP A 334 -26.14 -3.66 -14.36
C ASP A 334 -27.35 -4.52 -14.76
N ASP A 335 -27.12 -5.61 -15.52
CA ASP A 335 -28.20 -6.43 -16.10
C ASP A 335 -27.85 -7.94 -16.17
N PRO A 336 -27.92 -8.65 -15.02
CA PRO A 336 -27.71 -10.10 -14.95
C PRO A 336 -28.69 -10.92 -15.82
N ALA A 337 -29.93 -10.43 -15.97
CA ALA A 337 -30.95 -11.10 -16.78
C ALA A 337 -30.60 -11.08 -18.27
N LEU A 338 -30.02 -9.98 -18.75
CA LEU A 338 -29.48 -9.91 -20.10
C LEU A 338 -28.33 -10.89 -20.33
N LEU A 339 -27.44 -11.07 -19.33
CA LEU A 339 -26.36 -12.05 -19.42
C LEU A 339 -26.93 -13.47 -19.62
N GLU A 340 -27.93 -13.87 -18.82
CA GLU A 340 -28.56 -15.18 -18.96
C GLU A 340 -29.19 -15.39 -20.35
N LYS A 341 -29.92 -14.38 -20.86
CA LYS A 341 -30.48 -14.43 -22.22
C LYS A 341 -29.39 -14.60 -23.29
N LYS A 342 -28.25 -13.94 -23.13
CA LYS A 342 -27.12 -14.03 -24.06
C LYS A 342 -26.44 -15.39 -24.00
N ILE A 343 -26.27 -15.96 -22.81
CA ILE A 343 -25.72 -17.31 -22.63
C ILE A 343 -26.60 -18.35 -23.33
N GLY A 344 -27.93 -18.26 -23.18
CA GLY A 344 -28.86 -19.17 -23.86
C GLY A 344 -28.69 -19.14 -25.39
N ALA A 345 -28.68 -17.94 -25.99
CA ALA A 345 -28.45 -17.78 -27.43
C ALA A 345 -27.03 -18.23 -27.87
N TYR A 346 -26.05 -18.15 -26.97
CA TYR A 346 -24.70 -18.60 -27.25
C TYR A 346 -24.55 -20.12 -27.18
N GLY A 347 -25.33 -20.79 -26.31
CA GLY A 347 -25.43 -22.25 -26.26
C GLY A 347 -25.81 -22.84 -27.62
N ASP A 348 -26.72 -22.20 -28.36
CA ASP A 348 -27.10 -22.61 -29.73
C ASP A 348 -25.91 -22.61 -30.69
N LEU A 349 -25.03 -21.61 -30.56
CA LEU A 349 -23.83 -21.47 -31.39
C LEU A 349 -22.78 -22.51 -31.02
N LEU A 350 -22.61 -22.80 -29.73
CA LEU A 350 -21.68 -23.82 -29.24
C LEU A 350 -22.09 -25.23 -29.71
N LEU A 351 -23.39 -25.54 -29.69
CA LEU A 351 -23.92 -26.79 -30.22
C LEU A 351 -23.69 -26.90 -31.74
N LYS A 352 -24.01 -25.84 -32.50
CA LYS A 352 -23.78 -25.82 -33.96
C LYS A 352 -22.29 -25.96 -34.33
N ALA A 353 -21.41 -25.44 -33.49
CA ALA A 353 -19.97 -25.54 -33.67
C ALA A 353 -19.36 -26.86 -33.17
N GLY A 354 -20.15 -27.71 -32.50
CA GLY A 354 -19.69 -28.98 -31.94
C GLY A 354 -18.82 -28.85 -30.69
N VAL A 355 -18.87 -27.71 -29.99
CA VAL A 355 -18.13 -27.49 -28.73
C VAL A 355 -18.82 -28.21 -27.56
N ILE A 356 -20.15 -28.28 -27.59
CA ILE A 356 -20.97 -29.05 -26.66
C ILE A 356 -21.86 -30.02 -27.43
N ASP A 357 -22.17 -31.15 -26.82
CA ASP A 357 -23.12 -32.12 -27.38
C ASP A 357 -24.58 -31.72 -27.11
N ARG A 358 -25.51 -32.50 -27.69
CA ARG A 358 -26.95 -32.25 -27.55
C ARG A 358 -27.48 -32.49 -26.13
N GLU A 359 -26.83 -33.35 -25.36
CA GLU A 359 -27.26 -33.71 -24.01
C GLU A 359 -26.94 -32.56 -23.05
N LEU A 360 -25.69 -32.10 -23.05
CA LEU A 360 -25.24 -30.95 -22.27
C LEU A 360 -25.96 -29.67 -22.67
N TYR A 361 -26.27 -29.47 -23.95
CA TYR A 361 -27.05 -28.31 -24.39
C TYR A 361 -28.47 -28.29 -23.81
N ARG A 362 -29.16 -29.44 -23.72
CA ARG A 362 -30.51 -29.52 -23.13
C ARG A 362 -30.46 -29.14 -21.64
N GLU A 363 -29.56 -29.76 -20.90
CA GLU A 363 -29.38 -29.52 -19.47
C GLU A 363 -28.94 -28.07 -19.19
N LEU A 364 -28.07 -27.50 -20.02
CA LEU A 364 -27.64 -26.09 -19.93
C LEU A 364 -28.80 -25.11 -20.13
N ARG A 365 -29.75 -25.44 -21.01
CA ARG A 365 -30.93 -24.61 -21.29
C ARG A 365 -31.90 -24.58 -20.10
N ASP A 366 -32.04 -25.71 -19.43
CA ASP A 366 -33.01 -25.87 -18.33
C ASP A 366 -32.43 -25.47 -16.96
N THR A 367 -31.11 -25.40 -16.84
CA THR A 367 -30.42 -24.94 -15.62
C THR A 367 -30.42 -23.41 -15.53
N PRO A 368 -30.90 -22.76 -14.45
CA PRO A 368 -30.83 -21.29 -14.29
C PRO A 368 -29.41 -20.80 -13.93
N LEU A 369 -29.10 -19.55 -14.25
CA LEU A 369 -27.88 -18.88 -13.78
C LEU A 369 -28.14 -18.28 -12.39
N ILE A 370 -27.38 -18.69 -11.38
CA ILE A 370 -27.61 -18.28 -9.99
C ILE A 370 -26.46 -17.36 -9.55
N PHE A 371 -26.79 -16.13 -9.16
CA PHE A 371 -25.83 -15.21 -8.54
C PHE A 371 -25.72 -15.48 -7.04
N GLY A 372 -24.48 -15.46 -6.55
CA GLY A 372 -24.17 -15.65 -5.14
C GLY A 372 -24.62 -14.45 -4.29
N GLY A 373 -24.62 -14.66 -2.98
CA GLY A 373 -24.76 -13.57 -2.02
C GLY A 373 -23.51 -12.70 -1.97
N ARG A 374 -23.57 -11.60 -1.21
CA ARG A 374 -22.36 -10.87 -0.84
C ARG A 374 -21.47 -11.83 -0.05
N VAL A 375 -20.32 -12.22 -0.59
CA VAL A 375 -19.38 -13.10 0.10
C VAL A 375 -18.98 -12.40 1.40
N ASP A 376 -19.41 -12.95 2.53
CA ASP A 376 -18.97 -12.49 3.83
C ASP A 376 -17.48 -12.80 3.93
N GLN A 377 -16.65 -11.74 3.93
CA GLN A 377 -15.23 -11.92 4.18
C GLN A 377 -15.09 -12.60 5.55
N PRO A 378 -14.23 -13.63 5.68
CA PRO A 378 -13.99 -14.26 6.97
C PRO A 378 -13.63 -13.18 8.00
N ALA A 379 -14.14 -13.33 9.22
CA ALA A 379 -13.84 -12.39 10.29
C ALA A 379 -12.32 -12.21 10.41
N ASN A 380 -11.86 -10.96 10.33
CA ASN A 380 -10.45 -10.65 10.50
C ASN A 380 -10.06 -10.92 11.95
N ASP A 381 -9.27 -11.97 12.20
CA ASP A 381 -8.56 -12.15 13.49
C ASP A 381 -7.40 -11.15 13.54
N PHE A 382 -7.67 -9.95 14.04
CA PHE A 382 -6.70 -8.86 14.12
C PHE A 382 -5.56 -9.19 15.09
N ALA A 383 -5.88 -9.90 16.17
CA ALA A 383 -4.90 -10.31 17.17
C ALA A 383 -3.88 -11.30 16.59
N ALA A 384 -4.34 -12.33 15.86
CA ALA A 384 -3.44 -13.27 15.20
C ALA A 384 -2.56 -12.62 14.12
N ARG A 385 -3.08 -11.59 13.44
CA ARG A 385 -2.39 -10.91 12.33
C ARG A 385 -1.70 -9.61 12.76
N ARG A 386 -1.48 -9.37 14.06
CA ARG A 386 -0.99 -8.07 14.54
C ARG A 386 0.33 -7.63 13.93
N ALA A 387 1.36 -8.49 14.00
CA ALA A 387 2.68 -8.20 13.46
C ALA A 387 2.67 -7.88 11.95
N PRO A 388 2.10 -8.72 11.07
CA PRO A 388 2.05 -8.38 9.64
C PRO A 388 1.19 -7.14 9.35
N LEU A 389 0.13 -6.87 10.13
CA LEU A 389 -0.66 -5.64 9.98
C LEU A 389 0.14 -4.38 10.35
N ALA A 390 0.97 -4.44 11.40
CA ALA A 390 1.85 -3.35 11.80
C ALA A 390 2.90 -3.05 10.72
N ILE A 391 3.58 -4.09 10.23
CA ILE A 391 4.56 -3.98 9.12
C ILE A 391 3.89 -3.39 7.88
N ARG A 392 2.69 -3.85 7.55
CA ARG A 392 1.91 -3.37 6.40
C ARG A 392 1.55 -1.89 6.53
N GLU A 393 1.15 -1.43 7.71
CA GLU A 393 0.84 -0.02 7.95
C GLU A 393 2.10 0.86 7.92
N GLU A 394 3.21 0.39 8.49
CA GLU A 394 4.50 1.07 8.41
C GLU A 394 4.95 1.23 6.96
N MET A 395 4.99 0.13 6.19
CA MET A 395 5.40 0.18 4.79
C MET A 395 4.44 0.98 3.92
N ARG A 396 3.13 0.98 4.22
CA ARG A 396 2.17 1.85 3.54
C ARG A 396 2.52 3.33 3.74
N ARG A 397 2.91 3.74 4.94
CA ARG A 397 3.35 5.12 5.24
C ARG A 397 4.66 5.44 4.53
N THR A 398 5.65 4.55 4.63
CA THR A 398 6.97 4.72 4.01
C THR A 398 6.84 4.85 2.49
N LEU A 399 6.10 3.96 1.83
CA LEU A 399 5.89 3.98 0.37
C LEU A 399 4.90 5.06 -0.09
N GLY A 400 4.19 5.73 0.83
CA GLY A 400 3.17 6.73 0.49
C GLY A 400 1.99 6.12 -0.28
N VAL A 401 1.55 4.93 0.11
CA VAL A 401 0.42 4.21 -0.49
C VAL A 401 -0.87 4.65 0.22
N ARG A 402 -1.97 4.80 -0.52
CA ARG A 402 -3.17 5.48 0.01
C ARG A 402 -4.00 4.60 0.92
N SER A 403 -4.04 3.30 0.63
CA SER A 403 -4.91 2.37 1.35
C SER A 403 -4.23 1.02 1.58
N PRO A 404 -4.65 0.27 2.63
CA PRO A 404 -4.24 -1.11 2.81
C PRO A 404 -4.62 -2.00 1.62
N TYR A 405 -5.74 -1.72 0.94
CA TYR A 405 -6.18 -2.44 -0.25
C TYR A 405 -5.20 -2.27 -1.42
N GLU A 406 -4.72 -1.05 -1.66
CA GLU A 406 -3.68 -0.80 -2.68
C GLU A 406 -2.37 -1.50 -2.31
N MET A 407 -2.02 -1.51 -1.02
CA MET A 407 -0.81 -2.15 -0.50
C MET A 407 -0.78 -3.67 -0.79
N ASP A 408 -1.89 -4.36 -0.60
CA ASP A 408 -2.00 -5.82 -0.83
C ASP A 408 -1.76 -6.24 -2.28
N ARG A 409 -1.91 -5.31 -3.23
CA ARG A 409 -1.84 -5.58 -4.66
C ARG A 409 -0.48 -5.22 -5.28
N LEU A 410 0.37 -4.54 -4.52
CA LEU A 410 1.73 -4.27 -4.94
C LEU A 410 2.47 -5.59 -5.12
N HIS A 411 3.28 -5.70 -6.17
CA HIS A 411 4.19 -6.82 -6.33
C HIS A 411 5.41 -6.56 -5.44
N LEU A 412 5.24 -6.86 -4.15
CA LEU A 412 6.19 -6.49 -3.10
C LEU A 412 6.35 -7.66 -2.14
N GLU A 413 7.60 -8.03 -1.89
CA GLU A 413 7.97 -8.92 -0.79
C GLU A 413 8.69 -8.10 0.28
N ILE A 414 8.39 -8.38 1.55
CA ILE A 414 9.00 -7.75 2.72
C ILE A 414 9.55 -8.86 3.60
N ASP A 415 10.86 -8.90 3.78
CA ASP A 415 11.50 -9.72 4.80
C ASP A 415 11.55 -8.92 6.11
N SER A 416 10.93 -9.47 7.15
CA SER A 416 10.85 -8.83 8.47
C SER A 416 11.81 -9.47 9.47
N THR A 417 11.96 -8.82 10.61
CA THR A 417 12.74 -9.35 11.73
C THR A 417 11.92 -10.21 12.68
N ILE A 418 10.60 -10.30 12.46
CA ILE A 418 9.67 -11.03 13.31
C ILE A 418 9.99 -12.52 13.27
N ASP A 419 9.91 -13.17 14.43
CA ASP A 419 9.96 -14.63 14.60
C ASP A 419 8.54 -15.17 14.56
N GLY A 420 8.18 -15.88 13.49
CA GLY A 420 6.83 -16.38 13.27
C GLY A 420 6.39 -17.39 14.33
N ASP A 421 7.26 -18.33 14.67
CA ASP A 421 6.96 -19.37 15.67
C ASP A 421 6.76 -18.77 17.07
N LEU A 422 7.62 -17.81 17.44
CA LEU A 422 7.53 -17.13 18.73
C LEU A 422 6.33 -16.17 18.80
N GLN A 423 6.01 -15.48 17.71
CA GLN A 423 4.81 -14.67 17.57
C GLN A 423 3.55 -15.52 17.78
N ASP A 424 3.49 -16.69 17.15
CA ASP A 424 2.38 -17.63 17.31
C ASP A 424 2.29 -18.21 18.72
N ALA A 425 3.44 -18.49 19.35
CA ALA A 425 3.49 -18.91 20.75
C ALA A 425 2.94 -17.83 21.69
N ALA A 426 3.30 -16.55 21.48
CA ALA A 426 2.76 -15.42 22.24
C ALA A 426 1.24 -15.28 22.04
N ASN A 427 0.76 -15.33 20.80
CA ASN A 427 -0.67 -15.29 20.47
C ASN A 427 -1.45 -16.44 21.13
N ARG A 428 -0.91 -17.67 21.12
CA ARG A 428 -1.49 -18.82 21.83
C ARG A 428 -1.51 -18.61 23.34
N LEU A 429 -0.43 -18.09 23.93
CA LEU A 429 -0.38 -17.80 25.36
C LEU A 429 -1.46 -16.77 25.75
N PHE A 430 -1.58 -15.68 25.01
CA PHE A 430 -2.58 -14.65 25.31
C PHE A 430 -4.02 -15.15 25.19
N ARG A 431 -4.32 -15.98 24.19
CA ARG A 431 -5.63 -16.66 24.10
C ARG A 431 -5.92 -17.52 25.33
N ARG A 432 -4.90 -18.26 25.82
CA ARG A 432 -5.03 -19.07 27.03
C ARG A 432 -5.15 -18.25 28.32
N LEU A 433 -4.55 -17.06 28.40
CA LEU A 433 -4.72 -16.16 29.55
C LEU A 433 -6.16 -15.65 29.70
N GLY A 434 -6.96 -15.69 28.63
CA GLY A 434 -8.41 -15.45 28.71
C GLY A 434 -9.21 -16.61 29.32
N ASP A 435 -8.62 -17.81 29.43
CA ASP A 435 -9.26 -18.99 30.01
C ASP A 435 -9.03 -19.05 31.53
N LYS A 436 -10.14 -19.02 32.28
CA LYS A 436 -10.13 -19.14 33.74
C LYS A 436 -9.44 -20.42 34.21
N ALA A 437 -9.71 -21.57 33.60
CA ALA A 437 -9.11 -22.83 34.06
C ALA A 437 -7.58 -22.82 33.91
N PHE A 438 -7.07 -22.21 32.83
CA PHE A 438 -5.64 -22.04 32.63
C PHE A 438 -5.01 -21.07 33.63
N VAL A 439 -5.64 -19.93 33.88
CA VAL A 439 -5.19 -18.93 34.87
C VAL A 439 -5.13 -19.55 36.28
N ASP A 440 -6.17 -20.29 36.67
CA ASP A 440 -6.28 -20.95 37.96
C ASP A 440 -5.19 -22.02 38.11
N ALA A 441 -5.01 -22.90 37.11
CA ALA A 441 -4.00 -23.96 37.11
C ALA A 441 -2.55 -23.44 37.13
N ARG A 442 -2.33 -22.18 36.73
CA ARG A 442 -1.02 -21.52 36.75
C ARG A 442 -0.79 -20.65 38.00
N GLY A 443 -1.74 -20.65 38.95
CA GLY A 443 -1.62 -19.87 40.18
C GLY A 443 -1.74 -18.36 39.96
N LEU A 444 -2.30 -17.92 38.84
CA LEU A 444 -2.40 -16.50 38.48
C LEU A 444 -3.61 -15.80 39.13
N ARG A 445 -4.53 -16.55 39.76
CA ARG A 445 -5.55 -16.00 40.67
C ARG A 445 -5.00 -15.74 42.07
N ALA A 446 -4.05 -14.82 42.17
CA ALA A 446 -3.50 -14.40 43.45
C ALA A 446 -3.74 -12.91 43.69
N GLU A 447 -3.60 -12.50 44.95
CA GLU A 447 -3.56 -11.09 45.34
C GLU A 447 -2.52 -10.32 44.50
N HIS A 448 -2.88 -9.10 44.09
CA HIS A 448 -2.12 -8.28 43.12
C HIS A 448 -1.93 -8.86 41.70
N LEU A 449 -2.53 -10.01 41.38
CA LEU A 449 -2.62 -10.56 40.01
C LEU A 449 -4.08 -10.52 39.50
N LEU A 450 -4.62 -11.65 39.02
CA LEU A 450 -5.96 -11.78 38.43
C LEU A 450 -6.98 -12.34 39.44
N LEU A 451 -6.89 -11.90 40.70
CA LEU A 451 -7.73 -12.43 41.80
C LEU A 451 -9.23 -12.32 41.47
N THR A 452 -9.65 -11.14 41.01
CA THR A 452 -11.04 -10.79 40.70
C THR A 452 -11.21 -10.42 39.22
N GLY A 453 -12.44 -10.50 38.73
CA GLY A 453 -12.76 -10.18 37.33
C GLY A 453 -12.72 -11.38 36.38
N ASP A 454 -13.07 -11.09 35.13
CA ASP A 454 -13.10 -12.03 34.01
C ASP A 454 -11.77 -11.91 33.22
N PRO A 455 -10.91 -12.95 33.22
CA PRO A 455 -9.63 -12.90 32.53
C PRO A 455 -9.75 -12.63 31.02
N SER A 456 -10.88 -13.00 30.40
CA SER A 456 -11.12 -12.77 28.97
C SER A 456 -11.27 -11.28 28.61
N ARG A 457 -11.51 -10.42 29.61
CA ARG A 457 -11.60 -8.96 29.44
C ARG A 457 -10.26 -8.26 29.62
N VAL A 458 -9.21 -8.99 30.01
CA VAL A 458 -7.88 -8.42 30.21
C VAL A 458 -7.14 -8.39 28.89
N VAL A 459 -6.61 -7.21 28.56
CA VAL A 459 -5.84 -7.00 27.35
C VAL A 459 -4.36 -7.04 27.67
N TYR A 460 -3.65 -7.94 27.02
CA TYR A 460 -2.21 -8.13 27.12
C TYR A 460 -1.52 -7.60 25.87
N SER A 461 -0.31 -7.06 26.04
CA SER A 461 0.53 -6.52 24.98
C SER A 461 1.97 -6.97 25.22
N LEU A 462 2.68 -7.38 24.18
CA LEU A 462 4.08 -7.79 24.25
C LEU A 462 4.85 -7.23 23.04
N LEU A 463 5.93 -6.51 23.35
CA LEU A 463 7.02 -6.20 22.43
C LEU A 463 8.27 -6.92 22.92
N LEU A 464 8.83 -7.79 22.08
CA LEU A 464 10.10 -8.48 22.37
C LEU A 464 11.19 -8.00 21.42
N PHE A 465 12.26 -7.48 21.98
CA PHE A 465 13.46 -7.11 21.26
C PHE A 465 14.60 -8.05 21.59
N GLU A 466 15.29 -8.56 20.58
CA GLU A 466 16.57 -9.25 20.72
C GLU A 466 17.70 -8.22 20.62
N ARG A 467 18.60 -8.19 21.59
CA ARG A 467 19.81 -7.37 21.52
C ARG A 467 20.86 -8.09 20.69
N THR A 468 21.17 -7.55 19.53
CA THR A 468 22.23 -8.05 18.63
C THR A 468 23.42 -7.09 18.60
N PRO A 469 24.60 -7.51 18.10
CA PRO A 469 25.72 -6.59 17.87
C PRO A 469 25.39 -5.39 16.97
N ALA A 470 24.40 -5.52 16.08
CA ALA A 470 23.95 -4.45 15.19
C ALA A 470 22.89 -3.52 15.83
N GLY A 471 22.36 -3.89 17.01
CA GLY A 471 21.31 -3.16 17.71
C GLY A 471 20.16 -4.05 18.16
N ASN A 472 19.11 -3.41 18.70
CA ASN A 472 17.91 -4.10 19.15
C ASN A 472 16.99 -4.39 17.96
N VAL A 473 16.60 -5.66 17.80
CA VAL A 473 15.81 -6.16 16.68
C VAL A 473 14.46 -6.64 17.20
N LEU A 474 13.36 -6.16 16.61
CA LEU A 474 12.01 -6.57 17.00
C LEU A 474 11.74 -8.01 16.55
N ARG A 475 11.43 -8.90 17.50
CA ARG A 475 11.11 -10.32 17.24
C ARG A 475 9.63 -10.64 17.38
N VAL A 476 8.94 -9.99 18.31
CA VAL A 476 7.52 -10.22 18.57
C VAL A 476 6.81 -8.91 18.79
N GLN A 477 5.65 -8.76 18.15
CA GLN A 477 4.69 -7.69 18.39
C GLN A 477 3.30 -8.30 18.48
N ALA A 478 2.84 -8.56 19.70
CA ALA A 478 1.60 -9.27 19.98
C ALA A 478 0.68 -8.46 20.90
N ASP A 479 -0.62 -8.59 20.70
CA ASP A 479 -1.65 -8.23 21.67
C ASP A 479 -2.91 -9.09 21.41
N ASN A 480 -3.79 -9.18 22.39
CA ASN A 480 -5.05 -9.92 22.27
C ASN A 480 -6.28 -9.02 22.05
N LEU A 481 -6.10 -7.76 21.66
CA LEU A 481 -7.22 -6.88 21.35
C LEU A 481 -7.70 -7.15 19.92
N ASP A 482 -8.77 -7.90 19.73
CA ASP A 482 -9.28 -8.21 18.38
C ASP A 482 -10.02 -7.01 17.71
N ARG A 483 -9.25 -5.96 17.42
CA ARG A 483 -9.66 -4.70 16.78
C ARG A 483 -8.56 -4.20 15.85
N PRO A 484 -8.90 -3.31 14.88
CA PRO A 484 -7.90 -2.67 14.02
C PRO A 484 -6.86 -1.81 14.77
N PHE A 485 -7.19 -1.35 15.97
CA PHE A 485 -6.28 -0.57 16.80
C PHE A 485 -5.16 -1.45 17.37
N ASP A 486 -3.92 -1.04 17.17
CA ASP A 486 -2.73 -1.67 17.73
C ASP A 486 -2.32 -0.96 19.03
N ILE A 487 -2.30 -1.70 20.12
CA ILE A 487 -1.93 -1.16 21.44
C ILE A 487 -0.44 -0.82 21.51
N ASN A 488 0.40 -1.64 20.88
CA ASN A 488 1.85 -1.52 20.99
C ASN A 488 2.37 -0.24 20.34
N SER A 489 1.67 0.27 19.32
CA SER A 489 2.05 1.49 18.58
C SER A 489 1.10 2.67 18.76
N GLY A 490 -0.17 2.40 19.10
CA GLY A 490 -1.23 3.41 19.12
C GLY A 490 -1.61 3.95 20.50
N MET A 491 -1.22 3.27 21.59
CA MET A 491 -1.63 3.66 22.94
C MET A 491 -0.54 4.48 23.66
N LYS A 492 -0.96 5.54 24.34
CA LYS A 492 -0.13 6.21 25.35
C LYS A 492 -0.42 5.57 26.70
N LEU A 493 0.56 4.86 27.24
CA LEU A 493 0.49 4.22 28.54
C LEU A 493 1.19 5.07 29.59
N ASP A 494 0.61 5.11 30.80
CA ASP A 494 1.36 5.52 31.98
C ASP A 494 2.44 4.46 32.25
N LEU A 495 3.69 4.88 32.26
CA LEU A 495 4.85 4.02 32.48
C LEU A 495 4.90 3.50 33.94
N GLY A 496 4.20 4.17 34.87
CA GLY A 496 4.24 3.87 36.29
C GLY A 496 5.69 3.80 36.80
N SER A 497 5.99 2.77 37.59
CA SER A 497 7.33 2.57 38.18
C SER A 497 8.46 2.41 37.15
N THR A 498 8.18 2.04 35.90
CA THR A 498 9.23 1.94 34.86
C THR A 498 9.85 3.32 34.53
N ALA A 499 9.14 4.42 34.80
CA ALA A 499 9.68 5.77 34.67
C ALA A 499 10.89 6.03 35.59
N LYS A 500 11.02 5.31 36.71
CA LYS A 500 12.16 5.43 37.64
C LYS A 500 13.48 5.10 36.95
N LEU A 501 13.49 4.12 36.04
CA LEU A 501 14.69 3.79 35.27
C LEU A 501 15.15 4.97 34.40
N ARG A 502 14.20 5.71 33.82
CA ARG A 502 14.51 6.93 33.04
C ARG A 502 15.08 8.03 33.93
N THR A 503 14.50 8.23 35.12
CA THR A 503 15.06 9.16 36.11
C THR A 503 16.48 8.77 36.51
N LEU A 504 16.73 7.48 36.71
CA LEU A 504 18.06 6.98 37.06
C LEU A 504 19.08 7.18 35.93
N ALA A 505 18.71 6.86 34.69
CA ALA A 505 19.57 7.06 33.53
C ALA A 505 19.95 8.55 33.39
N HIS A 506 18.95 9.44 33.43
CA HIS A 506 19.18 10.90 33.38
C HIS A 506 20.04 11.38 34.53
N TYR A 507 19.82 10.85 35.73
CA TYR A 507 20.66 11.13 36.89
C TYR A 507 22.12 10.74 36.64
N LEU A 508 22.39 9.52 36.16
CA LEU A 508 23.75 9.08 35.89
C LEU A 508 24.42 9.88 34.76
N GLU A 509 23.69 10.25 33.71
CA GLU A 509 24.18 11.13 32.64
C GLU A 509 24.58 12.53 33.18
N VAL A 510 23.78 13.08 34.10
CA VAL A 510 24.11 14.33 34.79
C VAL A 510 25.36 14.17 35.66
N MET A 511 25.47 13.06 36.40
CA MET A 511 26.62 12.79 37.26
C MET A 511 27.90 12.59 36.44
N GLU A 512 27.83 11.88 35.31
CA GLU A 512 28.94 11.75 34.35
C GLU A 512 29.38 13.12 33.82
N SER A 513 28.42 13.95 33.39
CA SER A 513 28.70 15.31 32.91
C SER A 513 29.37 16.18 33.99
N LEU A 514 28.94 16.03 35.25
CA LEU A 514 29.56 16.72 36.38
C LEU A 514 30.97 16.22 36.67
N HIS A 515 31.21 14.91 36.61
CA HIS A 515 32.55 14.35 36.74
C HIS A 515 33.48 14.93 35.69
N ALA A 516 33.09 14.89 34.41
CA ALA A 516 33.89 15.43 33.32
C ALA A 516 34.22 16.92 33.49
N ALA A 517 33.29 17.71 34.02
CA ALA A 517 33.47 19.14 34.23
C ALA A 517 34.31 19.49 35.48
N LEU A 518 34.20 18.69 36.55
CA LEU A 518 34.77 19.02 37.87
C LEU A 518 36.07 18.28 38.17
N ALA A 519 36.26 17.05 37.67
CA ALA A 519 37.45 16.24 37.95
C ALA A 519 38.78 16.93 37.57
N PRO A 520 38.86 17.77 36.50
CA PRO A 520 40.10 18.50 36.18
C PRO A 520 40.39 19.70 37.08
N LEU A 521 39.45 20.12 37.93
CA LEU A 521 39.58 21.34 38.74
C LEU A 521 40.49 21.13 39.95
N ASN A 522 41.14 22.21 40.39
CA ASN A 522 41.94 22.20 41.62
C ASN A 522 41.05 22.31 42.87
N ALA A 523 41.66 22.07 44.04
CA ALA A 523 40.97 22.09 45.33
C ALA A 523 40.19 23.39 45.59
N GLU A 524 40.78 24.55 45.31
CA GLU A 524 40.15 25.86 45.55
C GLU A 524 38.93 26.08 44.64
N ALA A 525 39.03 25.68 43.37
CA ALA A 525 37.93 25.77 42.41
C ALA A 525 36.78 24.82 42.78
N LEU A 526 37.08 23.61 43.27
CA LEU A 526 36.08 22.67 43.79
C LEU A 526 35.38 23.23 45.03
N ASP A 527 36.13 23.78 45.99
CA ASP A 527 35.59 24.40 47.20
C ASP A 527 34.68 25.59 46.84
N ARG A 528 35.10 26.42 45.88
CA ARG A 528 34.30 27.52 45.34
C ARG A 528 33.01 27.03 44.69
N ARG A 529 33.09 25.99 43.86
CA ARG A 529 31.93 25.44 43.16
C ARG A 529 30.91 24.84 44.14
N ALA A 530 31.37 24.13 45.17
CA ALA A 530 30.51 23.62 46.22
C ALA A 530 29.82 24.76 47.01
N ALA A 531 30.53 25.86 47.28
CA ALA A 531 29.96 27.02 47.96
C ALA A 531 28.90 27.75 47.12
N GLU A 532 29.15 27.98 45.83
CA GLU A 532 28.20 28.63 44.90
C GLU A 532 26.89 27.86 44.74
N THR A 533 26.94 26.53 44.85
CA THR A 533 25.81 25.63 44.60
C THR A 533 25.09 25.17 45.86
N ARG A 534 25.55 25.62 47.04
CA ARG A 534 25.20 25.07 48.36
C ARG A 534 23.71 24.83 48.60
N ASP A 535 22.88 25.78 48.19
CA ASP A 535 21.43 25.79 48.42
C ASP A 535 20.59 25.68 47.14
N ARG A 536 21.25 25.66 45.97
CA ARG A 536 20.59 25.71 44.65
C ARG A 536 20.72 24.41 43.86
N ASP A 537 21.86 23.73 43.96
CA ASP A 537 22.15 22.54 43.15
C ASP A 537 22.87 21.46 43.99
N PRO A 538 22.10 20.57 44.64
CA PRO A 538 22.65 19.50 45.48
C PRO A 538 23.56 18.53 44.72
N LEU A 539 23.32 18.32 43.41
CA LEU A 539 24.08 17.37 42.60
C LEU A 539 25.49 17.89 42.31
N THR A 540 25.59 19.13 41.83
CA THR A 540 26.90 19.78 41.58
C THR A 540 27.69 19.93 42.87
N ARG A 541 27.02 20.31 43.96
CA ARG A 541 27.66 20.41 45.27
C ARG A 541 28.26 19.08 45.72
N TRP A 542 27.46 18.02 45.69
CA TRP A 542 27.93 16.68 46.08
C TRP A 542 29.09 16.23 45.19
N ALA A 543 29.00 16.44 43.87
CA ALA A 543 30.07 16.06 42.94
C ALA A 543 31.39 16.79 43.25
N ALA A 544 31.33 18.09 43.51
CA ALA A 544 32.50 18.89 43.87
C ALA A 544 33.10 18.45 45.22
N GLU A 545 32.27 18.23 46.25
CA GLU A 545 32.70 17.74 47.57
C GLU A 545 33.35 16.34 47.49
N THR A 546 32.79 15.44 46.69
CA THR A 546 33.32 14.08 46.48
C THR A 546 34.69 14.12 45.81
N LEU A 547 34.83 14.86 44.69
CA LEU A 547 36.10 14.99 43.98
C LEU A 547 37.15 15.77 44.79
N ARG A 548 36.72 16.68 45.66
CA ARG A 548 37.60 17.40 46.60
C ARG A 548 38.16 16.47 47.67
N LYS A 549 37.36 15.51 48.15
CA LYS A 549 37.73 14.51 49.15
C LYS A 549 38.60 13.40 48.56
N THR A 550 38.35 13.02 47.32
CA THR A 550 39.09 11.96 46.62
C THR A 550 39.54 12.45 45.24
N PRO A 551 40.67 13.19 45.16
CA PRO A 551 41.21 13.66 43.89
C PRO A 551 41.60 12.50 42.98
N GLY A 552 41.31 12.62 41.68
CA GLY A 552 41.66 11.60 40.68
C GLY A 552 40.74 10.37 40.66
N LEU A 553 39.57 10.44 41.30
CA LEU A 553 38.54 9.39 41.23
C LEU A 553 38.10 9.18 39.77
N ASP A 554 38.18 7.94 39.27
CA ASP A 554 37.70 7.61 37.92
C ASP A 554 36.17 7.67 37.81
N LEU A 555 35.67 7.65 36.57
CA LEU A 555 34.24 7.81 36.30
C LEU A 555 33.41 6.65 36.90
N ASP A 556 33.86 5.41 36.76
CA ASP A 556 33.12 4.24 37.23
C ASP A 556 32.97 4.26 38.76
N ALA A 557 34.04 4.55 39.48
CA ALA A 557 34.02 4.68 40.94
C ALA A 557 33.20 5.90 41.39
N PHE A 558 33.22 7.00 40.64
CA PHE A 558 32.39 8.17 40.90
C PHE A 558 30.89 7.86 40.73
N LEU A 559 30.51 7.17 39.66
CA LEU A 559 29.12 6.76 39.41
C LEU A 559 28.63 5.73 40.44
N ALA A 560 29.50 4.81 40.88
CA ALA A 560 29.19 3.90 41.99
C ALA A 560 28.86 4.68 43.28
N GLN A 561 29.69 5.66 43.66
CA GLN A 561 29.40 6.52 44.82
C GLN A 561 28.14 7.38 44.61
N ALA A 562 27.85 7.78 43.37
CA ALA A 562 26.62 8.51 43.05
C ALA A 562 25.37 7.64 43.25
N LEU A 563 25.47 6.33 43.02
CA LEU A 563 24.42 5.35 43.32
C LEU A 563 24.29 5.04 44.82
N ASP A 564 25.34 5.23 45.59
CA ASP A 564 25.35 5.08 47.06
C ASP A 564 24.77 6.28 47.80
N ARG A 565 24.50 7.40 47.10
CA ARG A 565 23.82 8.55 47.70
C ARG A 565 22.49 8.13 48.28
N THR A 566 22.24 8.56 49.52
CA THR A 566 21.07 8.15 50.26
C THR A 566 19.99 9.22 50.29
N TYR A 567 18.74 8.79 50.27
CA TYR A 567 17.57 9.65 50.45
C TYR A 567 16.62 9.05 51.48
N PRO A 568 15.95 9.88 52.28
CA PRO A 568 14.88 9.41 53.13
C PRO A 568 13.67 9.00 52.30
N ALA A 569 13.00 7.92 52.70
CA ALA A 569 11.79 7.42 52.07
C ALA A 569 10.51 7.82 52.83
N HIS A 570 10.55 8.75 53.78
CA HIS A 570 9.37 9.15 54.57
C HIS A 570 8.36 10.01 53.77
N PRO A 571 7.04 9.85 54.02
CA PRO A 571 5.97 10.56 53.29
C PRO A 571 5.63 11.95 53.86
N TRP A 572 6.27 12.37 54.95
CA TRP A 572 5.88 13.59 55.70
C TRP A 572 6.26 14.92 55.05
N GLU A 573 6.87 14.87 53.86
CA GLU A 573 7.29 16.07 53.13
C GLU A 573 6.26 16.43 52.06
N ALA A 574 5.89 17.71 52.01
CA ALA A 574 5.07 18.25 50.94
C ALA A 574 5.96 18.79 49.82
N PHE A 575 5.59 18.51 48.57
CA PHE A 575 6.33 18.91 47.38
C PHE A 575 5.50 19.92 46.59
N PHE A 576 6.08 21.09 46.31
CA PHE A 576 5.48 22.04 45.38
C PHE A 576 5.83 21.63 43.95
N THR A 577 4.85 21.16 43.20
CA THR A 577 4.95 20.93 41.76
C THR A 577 4.35 22.14 41.06
N GLY A 578 4.69 22.39 39.79
CA GLY A 578 4.10 23.51 39.03
C GLY A 578 2.56 23.49 38.95
N GLY A 579 1.89 22.43 39.40
CA GLY A 579 0.43 22.31 39.52
C GLY A 579 -0.14 22.47 40.95
N GLY A 580 0.70 22.65 41.98
CA GLY A 580 0.26 22.81 43.37
C GLY A 580 1.10 22.02 44.38
N VAL A 581 0.60 21.93 45.62
CA VAL A 581 1.24 21.15 46.68
C VAL A 581 0.78 19.69 46.61
N HIS A 582 1.72 18.75 46.56
CA HIS A 582 1.48 17.31 46.52
C HIS A 582 2.19 16.60 47.68
N SER A 583 1.58 15.50 48.15
CA SER A 583 2.22 14.48 48.98
C SER A 583 2.28 13.17 48.22
N PHE A 584 3.29 12.35 48.51
CA PHE A 584 3.49 11.04 47.88
C PHE A 584 3.66 9.96 48.95
N GLU A 585 3.34 8.73 48.58
CA GLU A 585 3.45 7.55 49.46
C GLU A 585 4.26 6.45 48.76
N ASN A 586 4.89 5.58 49.56
CA ASN A 586 5.50 4.36 49.03
C ASN A 586 4.45 3.26 48.89
N PHE A 587 4.73 2.31 47.99
CA PHE A 587 3.89 1.13 47.83
C PHE A 587 3.95 0.23 49.08
N GLU A 588 5.15 -0.06 49.58
CA GLU A 588 5.36 -0.77 50.84
C GLU A 588 5.46 0.22 52.01
N PRO A 589 4.55 0.19 53.00
CA PRO A 589 4.60 1.11 54.15
C PRO A 589 5.85 0.99 55.01
N GLU A 590 6.51 -0.17 55.02
CA GLU A 590 7.75 -0.44 55.75
C GLU A 590 8.90 0.47 55.28
N ASP A 591 8.88 0.88 54.01
CA ASP A 591 9.88 1.79 53.44
C ASP A 591 9.80 3.20 54.03
N ASN A 592 8.64 3.60 54.58
CA ASN A 592 8.42 4.96 55.08
C ASN A 592 9.37 5.39 56.20
N ARG A 593 10.08 4.43 56.84
CA ARG A 593 11.03 4.69 57.93
C ARG A 593 12.49 4.51 57.51
N ARG A 594 12.76 4.17 56.25
CA ARG A 594 14.10 3.86 55.74
C ARG A 594 14.78 5.08 55.12
N ILE A 595 16.11 5.04 55.12
CA ILE A 595 16.98 5.92 54.34
C ILE A 595 17.78 4.99 53.43
N LEU A 596 17.62 5.14 52.12
CA LEU A 596 18.08 4.15 51.15
C LEU A 596 19.06 4.75 50.15
N PRO A 597 20.12 4.02 49.75
CA PRO A 597 20.91 4.38 48.58
C PRO A 597 20.07 4.25 47.31
N VAL A 598 20.42 5.02 46.27
CA VAL A 598 19.67 5.04 45.00
C VAL A 598 19.57 3.66 44.38
N HIS A 599 20.63 2.85 44.42
CA HIS A 599 20.61 1.50 43.84
C HIS A 599 19.65 0.54 44.56
N GLU A 600 19.56 0.61 45.89
CA GLU A 600 18.63 -0.21 46.68
C GLU A 600 17.19 0.27 46.49
N ALA A 601 16.97 1.58 46.45
CA ALA A 601 15.67 2.16 46.15
C ALA A 601 15.18 1.79 44.73
N LEU A 602 16.08 1.63 43.76
CA LEU A 602 15.72 1.10 42.44
C LEU A 602 15.26 -0.36 42.53
N ALA A 603 16.01 -1.20 43.25
CA ALA A 603 15.69 -2.62 43.41
C ALA A 603 14.33 -2.85 44.09
N HIS A 604 13.98 -2.02 45.07
CA HIS A 604 12.68 -2.06 45.75
C HIS A 604 11.60 -1.17 45.11
N SER A 605 11.95 -0.39 44.08
CA SER A 605 11.06 0.58 43.45
C SER A 605 10.47 1.61 44.44
N THR A 606 11.22 2.06 45.43
CA THR A 606 10.74 2.97 46.49
C THR A 606 10.46 4.37 45.93
N ASN A 607 9.19 4.80 45.96
CA ASN A 607 8.71 6.03 45.30
C ASN A 607 9.40 7.29 45.81
N LEU A 608 9.44 7.48 47.13
CA LEU A 608 9.82 8.75 47.74
C LEU A 608 11.31 9.09 47.58
N VAL A 609 12.17 8.09 47.39
CA VAL A 609 13.57 8.29 47.00
C VAL A 609 13.65 8.91 45.60
N PHE A 610 12.89 8.37 44.64
CA PHE A 610 12.86 8.89 43.27
C PHE A 610 12.22 10.27 43.15
N ILE A 611 11.19 10.57 43.95
CA ILE A 611 10.62 11.93 44.01
C ILE A 611 11.69 12.95 44.44
N ARG A 612 12.49 12.62 45.46
CA ARG A 612 13.57 13.49 45.94
C ARG A 612 14.74 13.57 44.96
N LEU A 613 15.08 12.47 44.30
CA LEU A 613 16.07 12.47 43.22
C LEU A 613 15.64 13.34 42.04
N MET A 614 14.35 13.29 41.65
CA MET A 614 13.81 14.17 40.62
C MET A 614 13.84 15.64 41.04
N ARG A 615 13.57 15.95 42.31
CA ARG A 615 13.73 17.32 42.82
C ARG A 615 15.18 17.81 42.67
N ASP A 616 16.17 16.97 43.00
CA ASP A 616 17.58 17.31 42.84
C ASP A 616 17.95 17.52 41.36
N LEU A 617 17.39 16.71 40.45
CA LEU A 617 17.52 16.89 39.01
C LEU A 617 16.89 18.19 38.52
N VAL A 618 15.68 18.53 38.98
CA VAL A 618 15.02 19.81 38.65
C VAL A 618 15.90 20.98 39.08
N ARG A 619 16.40 20.94 40.32
CA ARG A 619 17.32 21.95 40.87
C ARG A 619 18.61 22.10 40.04
N TYR A 620 19.19 20.98 39.60
CA TYR A 620 20.35 20.98 38.72
C TYR A 620 20.09 21.72 37.40
N HIS A 621 18.93 21.49 36.78
CA HIS A 621 18.55 22.14 35.52
C HIS A 621 18.15 23.60 35.73
N GLU A 622 17.42 23.92 36.80
CA GLU A 622 17.06 25.29 37.18
C GLU A 622 18.30 26.17 37.37
N ALA A 623 19.35 25.64 38.02
CA ALA A 623 20.62 26.35 38.24
C ALA A 623 21.39 26.66 36.93
N ARG A 624 20.96 26.10 35.79
CA ARG A 624 21.56 26.28 34.46
C ARG A 624 20.65 27.02 33.48
N LEU A 625 19.50 27.49 33.94
CA LEU A 625 18.65 28.35 33.12
C LEU A 625 19.39 29.66 32.81
N PRO A 626 19.15 30.27 31.64
CA PRO A 626 19.75 31.56 31.28
C PRO A 626 19.18 32.74 32.09
N TYR A 627 18.27 32.47 33.03
CA TYR A 627 17.60 33.44 33.90
C TYR A 627 17.42 32.85 35.31
N ASP A 628 17.24 33.70 36.31
CA ASP A 628 16.93 33.26 37.68
C ASP A 628 15.43 32.96 37.81
N ALA A 629 15.07 31.67 37.85
CA ALA A 629 13.68 31.23 37.94
C ALA A 629 12.96 31.75 39.20
N GLN A 630 13.66 31.88 40.33
CA GLN A 630 13.05 32.40 41.55
C GLN A 630 12.72 33.89 41.42
N ALA A 631 13.64 34.67 40.84
CA ALA A 631 13.41 36.09 40.59
C ALA A 631 12.23 36.31 39.62
N VAL A 632 12.16 35.53 38.54
CA VAL A 632 11.08 35.58 37.54
C VAL A 632 9.72 35.25 38.16
N LEU A 633 9.65 34.27 39.07
CA LEU A 633 8.39 33.88 39.71
C LEU A 633 7.96 34.85 40.81
N ALA A 634 8.92 35.42 41.56
CA ALA A 634 8.66 36.33 42.67
C ALA A 634 8.17 37.72 42.23
N ASP A 635 8.60 38.20 41.06
CA ASP A 635 8.23 39.51 40.54
C ASP A 635 7.30 39.39 39.30
N PRO A 636 6.01 39.79 39.42
CA PRO A 636 5.08 39.82 38.29
C PRO A 636 5.52 40.73 37.13
N GLU A 637 6.29 41.78 37.40
CA GLU A 637 6.74 42.75 36.40
C GLU A 637 8.14 42.42 35.84
N HIS A 638 8.70 41.26 36.21
CA HIS A 638 10.02 40.85 35.75
C HIS A 638 10.07 40.79 34.20
N PRO A 639 11.07 41.42 33.54
CA PRO A 639 11.13 41.49 32.07
C PRO A 639 11.07 40.12 31.38
N GLU A 640 11.81 39.12 31.90
CA GLU A 640 11.75 37.74 31.38
C GLU A 640 10.36 37.11 31.54
N ARG A 641 9.63 37.39 32.62
CA ARG A 641 8.27 36.88 32.81
C ARG A 641 7.34 37.45 31.74
N ARG A 642 7.42 38.76 31.50
CA ARG A 642 6.63 39.43 30.46
C ARG A 642 6.92 38.85 29.08
N ARG A 643 8.20 38.68 28.73
CA ARG A 643 8.61 38.02 27.47
C ARG A 643 8.00 36.63 27.32
N MET A 644 8.11 35.79 28.36
CA MET A 644 7.54 34.43 28.33
C MET A 644 6.02 34.44 28.18
N LEU A 645 5.31 35.32 28.88
CA LEU A 645 3.85 35.43 28.78
C LEU A 645 3.42 35.90 27.39
N GLU A 646 4.12 36.85 26.79
CA GLU A 646 3.87 37.31 25.42
C GLU A 646 4.10 36.18 24.40
N GLU A 647 5.19 35.41 24.53
CA GLU A 647 5.47 34.24 23.69
C GLU A 647 4.42 33.13 23.85
N MET A 648 4.00 32.85 25.08
CA MET A 648 2.94 31.88 25.37
C MET A 648 1.61 32.33 24.76
N ALA A 649 1.24 33.60 24.94
CA ALA A 649 0.02 34.18 24.38
C ALA A 649 0.03 34.12 22.85
N ASP A 650 1.14 34.47 22.18
CA ASP A 650 1.25 34.36 20.72
C ASP A 650 1.14 32.90 20.24
N LYS A 651 1.83 31.97 20.90
CA LYS A 651 1.80 30.54 20.54
C LYS A 651 0.39 29.94 20.71
N GLU A 652 -0.27 30.23 21.82
CA GLU A 652 -1.63 29.79 22.09
C GLU A 652 -2.62 30.44 21.10
N SER A 653 -2.48 31.74 20.86
CA SER A 653 -3.31 32.49 19.90
C SER A 653 -3.21 31.90 18.51
N ARG A 654 -2.00 31.61 18.01
CA ARG A 654 -1.80 30.97 16.70
C ARG A 654 -2.50 29.62 16.60
N GLN A 655 -2.47 28.82 17.67
CA GLN A 655 -3.15 27.53 17.69
C GLN A 655 -4.67 27.69 17.59
N TYR A 656 -5.26 28.60 18.36
CA TYR A 656 -6.69 28.90 18.29
C TYR A 656 -7.09 29.47 16.93
N LEU A 657 -6.32 30.44 16.41
CA LEU A 657 -6.55 31.05 15.11
C LEU A 657 -6.45 30.04 13.98
N THR A 658 -5.47 29.13 13.99
CA THR A 658 -5.32 28.07 12.98
C THR A 658 -6.51 27.11 13.01
N ARG A 659 -6.94 26.69 14.20
CA ARG A 659 -8.14 25.84 14.36
C ARG A 659 -9.40 26.55 13.89
N ALA A 660 -9.57 27.83 14.24
CA ALA A 660 -10.69 28.63 13.79
C ALA A 660 -10.69 28.78 12.26
N TYR A 661 -9.54 29.09 11.66
CA TYR A 661 -9.37 29.19 10.22
C TYR A 661 -9.74 27.88 9.53
N ALA A 662 -9.18 26.74 9.96
CA ALA A 662 -9.52 25.43 9.37
C ALA A 662 -11.03 25.09 9.49
N LYS A 663 -11.69 25.57 10.55
CA LYS A 663 -13.11 25.30 10.82
C LYS A 663 -14.06 26.21 10.02
N TYR A 664 -13.68 27.46 9.77
CA TYR A 664 -14.57 28.50 9.24
C TYR A 664 -14.16 29.06 7.88
N HIS A 665 -12.92 28.87 7.42
CA HIS A 665 -12.45 29.40 6.14
C HIS A 665 -13.25 28.86 4.96
N GLY A 666 -13.68 29.76 4.08
CA GLY A 666 -14.49 29.44 2.90
C GLY A 666 -15.98 29.20 3.20
N LEU A 667 -16.43 29.37 4.43
CA LEU A 667 -17.85 29.36 4.77
C LEU A 667 -18.46 30.76 4.67
N GLU A 668 -19.71 30.82 4.22
CA GLU A 668 -20.54 32.01 4.29
C GLU A 668 -20.81 32.42 5.75
N SER A 669 -20.94 33.72 6.00
CA SER A 669 -21.08 34.30 7.35
C SER A 669 -22.23 33.70 8.16
N SER A 670 -23.37 33.38 7.52
CA SER A 670 -24.53 32.76 8.16
C SER A 670 -24.25 31.34 8.65
N LEU A 671 -23.45 30.58 7.88
CA LEU A 671 -23.04 29.23 8.23
C LEU A 671 -21.94 29.22 9.31
N VAL A 672 -21.05 30.23 9.30
CA VAL A 672 -20.11 30.48 10.41
C VAL A 672 -20.88 30.72 11.71
N LEU A 673 -21.90 31.57 11.67
CA LEU A 673 -22.73 31.90 12.84
C LEU A 673 -23.44 30.66 13.40
N LYS A 674 -24.09 29.87 12.52
CA LYS A 674 -24.72 28.60 12.89
C LYS A 674 -23.75 27.61 13.50
N ARG A 675 -22.53 27.52 12.95
CA ARG A 675 -21.50 26.59 13.43
C ARG A 675 -20.81 27.04 14.72
N LEU A 676 -20.78 28.35 14.98
CA LEU A 676 -20.27 28.94 16.22
C LEU A 676 -21.27 28.78 17.37
N LEU A 677 -22.55 29.10 17.12
CA LEU A 677 -23.59 29.14 18.15
C LEU A 677 -24.40 27.84 18.28
N GLY A 678 -24.34 26.95 17.29
CA GLY A 678 -25.19 25.75 17.24
C GLY A 678 -26.66 26.13 17.25
N GLU A 679 -27.46 25.44 18.07
CA GLU A 679 -28.89 25.75 18.27
C GLU A 679 -29.13 27.15 18.83
N ARG A 680 -28.15 27.75 19.50
CA ARG A 680 -28.27 29.10 20.07
C ARG A 680 -28.27 30.20 19.01
N VAL A 681 -28.05 29.87 17.73
CA VAL A 681 -28.14 30.85 16.63
C VAL A 681 -29.54 31.45 16.50
N HIS A 682 -30.57 30.77 17.02
CA HIS A 682 -31.94 31.27 17.07
C HIS A 682 -32.24 32.13 18.31
N SER A 683 -31.25 32.35 19.19
CA SER A 683 -31.39 33.20 20.37
C SER A 683 -30.96 34.63 20.03
N PRO A 684 -31.88 35.62 20.08
CA PRO A 684 -31.58 37.02 19.77
C PRO A 684 -30.40 37.56 20.58
N ARG A 685 -30.35 37.22 21.87
CA ARG A 685 -29.25 37.56 22.78
C ARG A 685 -27.89 37.04 22.31
N HIS A 686 -27.80 35.78 21.88
CA HIS A 686 -26.52 35.19 21.48
C HIS A 686 -26.03 35.73 20.14
N VAL A 687 -26.95 35.99 19.21
CA VAL A 687 -26.65 36.67 17.95
C VAL A 687 -26.13 38.08 18.22
N ALA A 688 -26.77 38.83 19.13
CA ALA A 688 -26.33 40.16 19.55
C ALA A 688 -24.95 40.15 20.22
N ILE A 689 -24.67 39.19 21.11
CA ILE A 689 -23.34 39.05 21.75
C ILE A 689 -22.25 38.87 20.69
N VAL A 690 -22.47 38.01 19.70
CA VAL A 690 -21.49 37.80 18.62
C VAL A 690 -21.34 39.06 17.77
N PHE A 691 -22.45 39.72 17.44
CA PHE A 691 -22.43 40.95 16.67
C PHE A 691 -21.58 42.04 17.34
N PHE A 692 -21.83 42.35 18.62
CA PHE A 692 -21.09 43.39 19.33
C PHE A 692 -19.63 43.00 19.62
N ALA A 693 -19.34 41.70 19.76
CA ALA A 693 -17.97 41.23 19.84
C ALA A 693 -17.20 41.43 18.51
N TRP A 694 -17.87 41.36 17.36
CA TRP A 694 -17.27 41.56 16.03
C TRP A 694 -17.31 43.02 15.56
N HIS A 695 -18.24 43.82 16.07
CA HIS A 695 -18.44 45.22 15.71
C HIS A 695 -18.46 46.10 16.98
N PRO A 696 -17.31 46.30 17.65
CA PRO A 696 -17.25 47.13 18.83
C PRO A 696 -17.73 48.56 18.52
N GLY A 697 -18.71 49.06 19.28
CA GLY A 697 -19.26 50.42 19.14
C GLY A 697 -20.35 50.58 18.07
N ALA A 698 -20.85 49.50 17.47
CA ALA A 698 -22.02 49.54 16.59
C ALA A 698 -23.33 49.72 17.38
N ASP A 699 -24.38 50.22 16.71
CA ASP A 699 -25.71 50.45 17.28
C ASP A 699 -26.70 49.31 16.99
N GLY A 700 -27.90 49.41 17.56
CA GLY A 700 -28.97 48.43 17.40
C GLY A 700 -29.52 48.35 15.97
N GLU A 701 -29.55 49.45 15.22
CA GLU A 701 -29.94 49.44 13.81
C GLU A 701 -28.95 48.65 12.95
N ALA A 702 -27.65 48.73 13.26
CA ALA A 702 -26.62 47.92 12.62
C ALA A 702 -26.75 46.43 12.98
N LEU A 703 -27.07 46.10 14.24
CA LEU A 703 -27.37 44.73 14.66
C LEU A 703 -28.53 44.14 13.87
N GLN A 704 -29.63 44.89 13.75
CA GLN A 704 -30.83 44.40 13.08
C GLN A 704 -30.57 44.10 11.60
N ARG A 705 -30.00 45.06 10.87
CA ARG A 705 -29.62 44.87 9.45
C ARG A 705 -28.64 43.71 9.24
N TRP A 706 -27.66 43.57 10.12
CA TRP A 706 -26.70 42.48 10.04
C TRP A 706 -27.38 41.12 10.29
N SER A 707 -28.19 41.01 11.34
CA SER A 707 -28.87 39.78 11.72
C SER A 707 -29.86 39.29 10.65
N ASP A 708 -30.57 40.22 10.00
CA ASP A 708 -31.45 39.95 8.86
C ASP A 708 -30.66 39.41 7.66
N ALA A 709 -29.52 40.03 7.34
CA ALA A 709 -28.64 39.58 6.27
C ALA A 709 -28.02 38.20 6.53
N GLN A 710 -27.84 37.82 7.80
CA GLN A 710 -27.36 36.48 8.19
C GLN A 710 -28.46 35.41 8.22
N GLY A 711 -29.74 35.78 8.04
CA GLY A 711 -30.87 34.85 8.10
C GLY A 711 -31.30 34.45 9.52
N TYR A 712 -30.88 35.23 10.54
CA TYR A 712 -31.23 35.02 11.95
C TYR A 712 -31.69 36.35 12.56
N PRO A 713 -32.90 36.84 12.21
CA PRO A 713 -33.37 38.17 12.57
C PRO A 713 -33.50 38.34 14.09
N VAL A 714 -32.96 39.45 14.62
CA VAL A 714 -33.18 39.88 16.00
C VAL A 714 -34.38 40.84 16.02
N PRO A 715 -35.47 40.52 16.75
CA PRO A 715 -36.65 41.38 16.80
C PRO A 715 -36.32 42.79 17.32
N PRO A 716 -36.91 43.86 16.76
CA PRO A 716 -36.60 45.24 17.16
C PRO A 716 -36.91 45.53 18.63
N GLU A 717 -37.89 44.83 19.21
CA GLU A 717 -38.22 44.87 20.65
C GLU A 717 -37.14 44.27 21.56
N ASP A 718 -36.29 43.39 21.02
CA ASP A 718 -35.15 42.83 21.74
C ASP A 718 -33.87 43.63 21.49
N VAL A 719 -33.73 44.25 20.31
CA VAL A 719 -32.64 45.21 20.02
C VAL A 719 -32.66 46.36 21.03
N ALA A 720 -33.83 46.94 21.31
CA ALA A 720 -34.01 48.03 22.27
C ALA A 720 -33.75 47.65 23.75
N LYS A 721 -33.63 46.35 24.07
CA LYS A 721 -33.27 45.85 25.40
C LYS A 721 -31.78 45.50 25.52
N LEU A 722 -31.07 45.48 24.40
CA LEU A 722 -29.67 45.03 24.28
C LEU A 722 -28.70 46.19 23.98
N GLU A 723 -29.22 47.34 23.52
CA GLU A 723 -28.63 48.67 23.76
C GLU A 723 -28.77 49.08 25.24
#